data_AF-A0A9X9WSH7-F1
#
_entry.id   AF-A0A9X9WSH7-F1
#
_cell.length_a   1.000
_cell.length_b   1.000
_cell.length_c   1.000
_cell.angle_alpha   90.00
_cell.angle_beta   90.00
_cell.angle_gamma   90.00
#
_symmetry.space_group_name_H-M   'P 1'
#
loop_
_entity.id
_entity.type
_entity.pdbx_description
1 polymer ?
#
loop_
_entity_poly.entity_id
_entity_poly.type
_entity_poly.pdbx_seq_one_letter_code
_entity_poly.pdbx_strand_id
1 'polypeptide(L)'
;MSDTMVGVYTLPKGGLYGGPFDSSHLDPNVQAVMMNHRWTTSAGGDVAATTITYAFPTSTEDYLDVAGGYPDRDNLDGFAPVTDIQKAAIRAAFGLVSSYTNLSFVEIESGLAQDAAFRFARYGESGSESNFPANADESYAPSDSRSAGDTYLGGNGTPPTAAFFGTDHFNTIIHEMGHAFGLKHGHDDEFGGKLTDDRNDNEFSVMTYASYLGADADSGASEAWVGSSPQSYMMYDIAALQAYYGANFSRVGTEAVYTWDAVTGQQYINGVAAPNTGASETGKILTTVWTQGATATYDLSNFSEDQLADLRPGQWLQFSSAQIADLNNQAPEGTDAYEAKGNVYNALLYQGDTRSLVGNVITGSGSDVIIGNEAGNRISAGAGNDFINAGAGNDIISGGAGADLITFGAGRNLLRDVLSDLHGDVVMDLGQHNAVQILGIRAARGDFTIQPGQDSSLVSLHESTFELRGDFSAGNFVAMARHAGDDAYTHLSFVAYLPELAEHARVDGALINGIADEVLLSGDGMTNFSVTLQSSHSGYSNMIGTYRIGADGSISDVTLLFQNTVDPMAVGRSVDLGQPEAAESIGFFLVQNGFAIYGGLADDLSFIGGADAGWTLHSASRGALTDAAVFHATADFNPGDSVQVLSGLQPGSEALWIGFEDLTGPVSDWDYQDVVLSVLYTDMYLG
;
A
#
# COMPACT_ATOMS: atom_id res chain seq x y z
N MET A 1 24.11 42.11 11.38
CA MET A 1 22.94 42.29 12.26
C MET A 1 23.43 42.68 13.66
N SER A 2 22.74 43.54 14.40
CA SER A 2 23.17 43.95 15.76
C SER A 2 22.94 42.85 16.79
N ASP A 3 23.70 42.88 17.90
CA ASP A 3 23.60 41.94 19.03
C ASP A 3 22.18 41.87 19.64
N THR A 4 21.39 42.93 19.47
CA THR A 4 19.98 43.01 19.90
C THR A 4 18.99 42.30 18.96
N MET A 5 19.29 42.19 17.66
CA MET A 5 18.45 41.46 16.69
C MET A 5 18.61 39.94 16.86
N VAL A 6 19.83 39.48 17.16
CA VAL A 6 20.12 38.06 17.41
C VAL A 6 19.40 37.55 18.67
N GLY A 7 19.22 38.42 19.67
CA GLY A 7 18.60 38.06 20.95
C GLY A 7 17.09 37.86 20.92
N VAL A 8 16.36 38.39 19.92
CA VAL A 8 14.90 38.29 19.87
C VAL A 8 14.44 37.00 19.19
N TYR A 9 15.05 36.63 18.06
CA TYR A 9 14.74 35.40 17.29
C TYR A 9 15.23 34.10 17.93
N THR A 10 15.98 34.21 19.03
CA THR A 10 16.53 33.07 19.77
C THR A 10 15.87 32.87 21.14
N LEU A 11 14.79 33.60 21.43
CA LEU A 11 14.00 33.39 22.64
C LEU A 11 13.08 32.17 22.47
N PRO A 12 12.94 31.32 23.49
CA PRO A 12 11.95 30.26 23.44
C PRO A 12 10.54 30.83 23.56
N LYS A 13 9.60 30.26 22.81
CA LYS A 13 8.15 30.47 22.95
C LYS A 13 7.48 29.14 23.26
N GLY A 14 6.78 29.05 24.38
CA GLY A 14 6.27 27.77 24.91
C GLY A 14 7.35 26.72 25.11
N GLY A 15 8.60 27.13 25.37
CA GLY A 15 9.76 26.24 25.44
C GLY A 15 10.34 25.77 24.09
N LEU A 16 9.80 26.25 22.96
CA LEU A 16 10.24 25.89 21.61
C LEU A 16 10.95 27.05 20.93
N TYR A 17 11.69 26.74 19.88
CA TYR A 17 12.41 27.70 19.04
C TYR A 17 12.03 27.48 17.58
N GLY A 18 12.39 28.41 16.70
CA GLY A 18 12.45 28.12 15.28
C GLY A 18 13.83 27.62 14.86
N GLY A 19 13.84 26.76 13.85
CA GLY A 19 15.06 26.23 13.24
C GLY A 19 14.91 26.00 11.74
N PRO A 20 16.01 26.10 10.99
CA PRO A 20 15.99 25.92 9.53
C PRO A 20 15.70 24.46 9.16
N PHE A 21 15.22 24.25 7.94
CA PHE A 21 14.97 22.95 7.35
C PHE A 21 15.44 22.94 5.89
N ASP A 22 16.13 21.87 5.48
CA ASP A 22 16.56 21.69 4.10
C ASP A 22 15.55 20.84 3.32
N SER A 23 14.75 21.50 2.47
CA SER A 23 13.76 20.85 1.60
C SER A 23 14.28 20.45 0.24
N SER A 24 15.56 20.71 -0.09
CA SER A 24 16.07 20.63 -1.47
C SER A 24 15.99 19.24 -2.11
N HIS A 25 15.80 18.20 -1.30
CA HIS A 25 15.67 16.81 -1.70
C HIS A 25 14.21 16.34 -1.90
N LEU A 26 13.22 17.18 -1.60
CA LEU A 26 11.79 16.85 -1.68
C LEU A 26 11.23 17.13 -3.08
N ASP A 27 10.01 16.63 -3.33
CA ASP A 27 9.24 16.97 -4.53
C ASP A 27 9.04 18.50 -4.65
N PRO A 28 9.18 19.11 -5.84
CA PRO A 28 9.06 20.57 -6.01
C PRO A 28 7.72 21.16 -5.53
N ASN A 29 6.60 20.45 -5.67
CA ASN A 29 5.31 20.94 -5.20
C ASN A 29 5.18 20.84 -3.67
N VAL A 30 5.87 19.89 -3.03
CA VAL A 30 6.02 19.88 -1.57
C VAL A 30 6.88 21.05 -1.12
N GLN A 31 8.00 21.32 -1.81
CA GLN A 31 8.86 22.47 -1.50
C GLN A 31 8.11 23.80 -1.65
N ALA A 32 7.21 23.92 -2.64
CA ALA A 32 6.47 25.13 -2.93
C ALA A 32 5.55 25.61 -1.79
N VAL A 33 5.17 24.75 -0.87
CA VAL A 33 4.35 25.11 0.30
C VAL A 33 5.18 25.25 1.58
N MET A 34 6.50 25.16 1.51
CA MET A 34 7.40 25.17 2.67
C MET A 34 8.17 26.49 2.80
N MET A 35 8.22 27.05 4.01
CA MET A 35 9.05 28.25 4.29
C MET A 35 10.50 27.91 4.65
N ASN A 36 10.83 26.62 4.72
CA ASN A 36 12.12 26.06 5.18
C ASN A 36 12.54 26.42 6.60
N HIS A 37 11.56 26.60 7.48
CA HIS A 37 11.76 26.73 8.92
C HIS A 37 10.61 26.02 9.66
N ARG A 38 10.93 25.43 10.81
CA ARG A 38 9.99 24.65 11.64
C ARG A 38 10.22 24.90 13.12
N TRP A 39 9.31 24.42 13.97
CA TRP A 39 9.52 24.41 15.42
C TRP A 39 10.53 23.34 15.84
N THR A 40 11.45 23.71 16.73
CA THR A 40 12.57 22.89 17.20
C THR A 40 12.76 23.01 18.71
N THR A 41 13.52 22.08 19.29
CA THR A 41 13.77 22.04 20.75
C THR A 41 14.93 22.94 21.19
N SER A 42 15.63 23.59 20.28
CA SER A 42 16.76 24.47 20.57
C SER A 42 16.94 25.54 19.48
N ALA A 43 17.34 26.75 19.85
CA ALA A 43 17.55 27.87 18.92
C ALA A 43 18.47 27.49 17.74
N GLY A 44 17.96 27.58 16.51
CA GLY A 44 18.69 27.24 15.28
C GLY A 44 19.07 25.76 15.15
N GLY A 45 18.54 24.90 16.01
CA GLY A 45 18.76 23.45 15.96
C GLY A 45 17.97 22.78 14.85
N ASP A 46 18.30 21.52 14.59
CA ASP A 46 17.69 20.67 13.57
C ASP A 46 16.70 19.65 14.16
N VAL A 47 16.63 19.48 15.48
CA VAL A 47 15.69 18.56 16.14
C VAL A 47 14.29 19.17 16.17
N ALA A 48 13.38 18.58 15.39
CA ALA A 48 11.98 18.99 15.34
C ALA A 48 11.29 18.85 16.70
N ALA A 49 10.37 19.78 16.99
CA ALA A 49 9.46 19.65 18.13
C ALA A 49 8.56 18.41 17.97
N THR A 50 8.25 17.74 19.08
CA THR A 50 7.30 16.61 19.15
C THR A 50 6.05 16.93 19.97
N THR A 51 6.10 18.01 20.76
CA THR A 51 4.96 18.54 21.50
C THR A 51 4.89 20.05 21.32
N ILE A 52 3.73 20.56 20.97
CA ILE A 52 3.43 21.99 20.89
C ILE A 52 2.34 22.32 21.91
N THR A 53 2.62 23.26 22.81
CA THR A 53 1.62 23.80 23.72
C THR A 53 0.85 24.92 23.05
N TYR A 54 -0.47 24.96 23.28
CA TYR A 54 -1.32 26.02 22.76
C TYR A 54 -2.30 26.53 23.81
N ALA A 55 -2.76 27.77 23.64
CA ALA A 55 -3.71 28.41 24.54
C ALA A 55 -4.77 29.21 23.78
N PHE A 56 -5.88 29.47 24.46
CA PHE A 56 -6.93 30.39 24.04
C PHE A 56 -6.97 31.59 24.99
N PRO A 57 -6.05 32.57 24.84
CA PRO A 57 -6.03 33.76 25.69
C PRO A 57 -7.40 34.43 25.83
N THR A 58 -7.64 34.96 27.03
CA THR A 58 -8.89 35.70 27.34
C THR A 58 -8.63 37.18 27.62
N SER A 59 -7.36 37.58 27.67
CA SER A 59 -6.90 38.93 27.94
C SER A 59 -5.77 39.31 26.98
N THR A 60 -5.72 40.57 26.57
CA THR A 60 -4.56 41.11 25.84
C THR A 60 -3.27 41.05 26.65
N GLU A 61 -3.37 41.04 27.98
CA GLU A 61 -2.19 40.94 28.86
C GLU A 61 -1.39 39.64 28.61
N ASP A 62 -2.06 38.56 28.22
CA ASP A 62 -1.41 37.27 27.89
C ASP A 62 -0.41 37.41 26.73
N TYR A 63 -0.63 38.37 25.83
CA TYR A 63 0.29 38.71 24.73
C TYR A 63 1.33 39.75 25.13
N LEU A 64 0.93 40.74 25.94
CA LEU A 64 1.75 41.89 26.28
C LEU A 64 2.80 41.60 27.35
N ASP A 65 2.57 40.60 28.21
CA ASP A 65 3.53 40.14 29.22
C ASP A 65 4.60 39.24 28.60
N VAL A 66 5.49 39.86 27.82
CA VAL A 66 6.64 39.22 27.20
C VAL A 66 7.88 40.09 27.32
N ALA A 67 9.03 39.47 27.63
CA ALA A 67 10.30 40.16 27.74
C ALA A 67 10.64 40.93 26.46
N GLY A 68 10.99 42.21 26.59
CA GLY A 68 11.27 43.09 25.44
C GLY A 68 10.02 43.72 24.79
N GLY A 69 8.81 43.40 25.27
CA GLY A 69 7.54 43.92 24.77
C GLY A 69 7.01 43.18 23.54
N TYR A 70 5.71 43.22 23.30
CA TYR A 70 5.11 42.58 22.12
C TYR A 70 5.32 43.42 20.85
N PRO A 71 5.76 42.83 19.72
CA PRO A 71 6.06 43.58 18.49
C PRO A 71 4.81 44.08 17.77
N ASP A 72 3.76 43.25 17.66
CA ASP A 72 2.60 43.51 16.79
C ASP A 72 1.38 43.96 17.60
N ARG A 73 1.53 45.08 18.33
CA ARG A 73 0.49 45.57 19.26
C ARG A 73 -0.80 45.96 18.53
N ASP A 74 -0.70 46.39 17.28
CA ASP A 74 -1.85 46.82 16.48
C ASP A 74 -2.78 45.62 16.17
N ASN A 75 -2.25 44.40 16.05
CA ASN A 75 -3.05 43.19 15.83
C ASN A 75 -3.88 42.80 17.09
N LEU A 76 -3.55 43.40 18.24
CA LEU A 76 -4.34 43.27 19.47
C LEU A 76 -5.41 44.37 19.61
N ASP A 77 -5.44 45.36 18.71
CA ASP A 77 -6.51 46.34 18.68
C ASP A 77 -7.82 45.66 18.24
N GLY A 78 -8.82 45.69 19.13
CA GLY A 78 -10.05 44.94 18.90
C GLY A 78 -9.96 43.46 19.27
N PHE A 79 -8.94 43.06 20.05
CA PHE A 79 -8.83 41.74 20.65
C PHE A 79 -10.18 41.26 21.20
N ALA A 80 -10.52 40.02 20.86
CA ALA A 80 -11.53 39.26 21.56
C ALA A 80 -11.10 37.79 21.70
N PRO A 81 -11.52 37.10 22.77
CA PRO A 81 -11.32 35.67 22.88
C PRO A 81 -11.97 34.93 21.70
N VAL A 82 -11.35 33.86 21.24
CA VAL A 82 -11.97 32.95 20.25
C VAL A 82 -13.23 32.31 20.82
N THR A 83 -14.23 32.10 19.95
CA THR A 83 -15.51 31.50 20.32
C THR A 83 -15.37 30.01 20.61
N ASP A 84 -16.36 29.40 21.25
CA ASP A 84 -16.35 27.95 21.50
C ASP A 84 -16.37 27.13 20.20
N ILE A 85 -16.99 27.66 19.13
CA ILE A 85 -17.00 27.04 17.80
C ILE A 85 -15.59 27.11 17.18
N GLN A 86 -14.92 28.26 17.26
CA GLN A 86 -13.52 28.38 16.79
C GLN A 86 -12.59 27.46 17.58
N LYS A 87 -12.74 27.35 18.90
CA LYS A 87 -11.96 26.39 19.71
C LYS A 87 -12.18 24.96 19.24
N ALA A 88 -13.42 24.59 18.89
CA ALA A 88 -13.71 23.25 18.36
C ALA A 88 -13.06 23.03 16.99
N ALA A 89 -13.10 24.01 16.09
CA ALA A 89 -12.43 23.97 14.79
C ALA A 89 -10.90 23.87 14.92
N ILE A 90 -10.29 24.69 15.77
CA ILE A 90 -8.84 24.67 16.04
C ILE A 90 -8.40 23.32 16.61
N ARG A 91 -9.17 22.75 17.55
CA ARG A 91 -8.90 21.41 18.09
C ARG A 91 -9.02 20.32 17.02
N ALA A 92 -9.99 20.42 16.11
CA ALA A 92 -10.10 19.50 14.97
C ALA A 92 -8.88 19.62 14.05
N ALA A 93 -8.43 20.84 13.75
CA ALA A 93 -7.24 21.09 12.95
C ALA A 93 -5.95 20.50 13.59
N PHE A 94 -5.75 20.69 14.90
CA PHE A 94 -4.67 20.00 15.62
C PHE A 94 -4.80 18.49 15.56
N GLY A 95 -6.03 17.97 15.66
CA GLY A 95 -6.35 16.57 15.50
C GLY A 95 -5.93 16.01 14.13
N LEU A 96 -6.21 16.74 13.05
CA LEU A 96 -5.76 16.41 11.69
C LEU A 96 -4.22 16.34 11.63
N VAL A 97 -3.51 17.38 12.06
CA VAL A 97 -2.03 17.39 12.04
C VAL A 97 -1.43 16.27 12.87
N SER A 98 -2.01 15.95 14.03
CA SER A 98 -1.57 14.83 14.86
C SER A 98 -1.82 13.46 14.20
N SER A 99 -2.81 13.37 13.32
CA SER A 99 -3.07 12.14 12.55
C SER A 99 -2.00 11.94 11.46
N TYR A 100 -1.45 13.02 10.90
CA TYR A 100 -0.45 12.97 9.83
C TYR A 100 0.98 12.86 10.34
N THR A 101 1.27 13.46 11.50
CA THR A 101 2.63 13.70 11.99
C THR A 101 2.87 13.16 13.40
N ASN A 102 4.14 13.11 13.83
CA ASN A 102 4.50 12.77 15.22
C ASN A 102 4.27 13.91 16.22
N LEU A 103 3.62 15.01 15.81
CA LEU A 103 3.28 16.09 16.73
C LEU A 103 2.15 15.69 17.68
N SER A 104 2.32 16.08 18.93
CA SER A 104 1.29 16.08 19.95
C SER A 104 0.97 17.51 20.37
N PHE A 105 -0.29 17.77 20.72
CA PHE A 105 -0.76 19.11 21.06
C PHE A 105 -1.34 19.12 22.48
N VAL A 106 -0.92 20.11 23.27
CA VAL A 106 -1.34 20.24 24.66
C VAL A 106 -1.99 21.61 24.86
N GLU A 107 -3.29 21.61 25.11
CA GLU A 107 -4.00 22.82 25.53
C GLU A 107 -3.60 23.18 26.96
N ILE A 108 -3.24 24.44 27.19
CA ILE A 108 -2.89 24.95 28.51
C ILE A 108 -3.74 26.17 28.87
N GLU A 109 -3.91 26.39 30.17
CA GLU A 109 -4.69 27.54 30.69
C GLU A 109 -3.94 28.87 30.59
N SER A 110 -2.60 28.84 30.71
CA SER A 110 -1.77 30.05 30.64
C SER A 110 -1.57 30.47 29.19
N GLY A 111 -1.99 31.70 28.85
CA GLY A 111 -1.76 32.32 27.55
C GLY A 111 -0.40 33.01 27.41
N LEU A 112 0.46 32.95 28.42
CA LEU A 112 1.76 33.63 28.39
C LEU A 112 2.70 33.00 27.35
N ALA A 113 3.50 33.82 26.69
CA ALA A 113 4.44 33.39 25.63
C ALA A 113 5.47 32.35 26.12
N GLN A 114 5.79 32.34 27.42
CA GLN A 114 6.70 31.36 28.02
C GLN A 114 6.07 29.97 28.16
N ASP A 115 4.74 29.88 28.20
CA ASP A 115 3.99 28.64 28.44
C ASP A 115 3.40 28.07 27.14
N ALA A 116 2.84 28.92 26.27
CA ALA A 116 2.19 28.53 25.01
C ALA A 116 3.03 28.95 23.80
N ALA A 117 3.33 27.99 22.93
CA ALA A 117 3.93 28.29 21.63
C ALA A 117 2.89 28.88 20.68
N PHE A 118 1.67 28.32 20.68
CA PHE A 118 0.59 28.76 19.78
C PHE A 118 -0.50 29.46 20.59
N ARG A 119 -0.94 30.63 20.16
CA ARG A 119 -2.01 31.37 20.84
C ARG A 119 -2.99 31.92 19.83
N PHE A 120 -4.27 31.81 20.16
CA PHE A 120 -5.34 32.18 19.25
C PHE A 120 -6.19 33.31 19.83
N ALA A 121 -6.36 34.36 19.03
CA ALA A 121 -7.25 35.47 19.33
C ALA A 121 -8.14 35.77 18.13
N ARG A 122 -9.21 36.51 18.37
CA ARG A 122 -9.90 37.24 17.31
C ARG A 122 -9.50 38.69 17.36
N TYR A 123 -9.63 39.36 16.23
CA TYR A 123 -9.49 40.80 16.15
C TYR A 123 -10.47 41.36 15.09
N GLY A 124 -10.55 42.68 15.00
CA GLY A 124 -11.67 43.38 14.34
C GLY A 124 -11.69 43.34 12.81
N GLU A 125 -10.72 42.67 12.17
CA GLU A 125 -10.56 42.66 10.71
C GLU A 125 -11.40 41.58 10.01
N SER A 126 -11.59 41.74 8.70
CA SER A 126 -12.30 40.76 7.87
C SER A 126 -11.43 39.53 7.55
N GLY A 127 -10.11 39.72 7.43
CA GLY A 127 -9.13 38.67 7.16
C GLY A 127 -8.61 37.99 8.43
N SER A 128 -7.92 36.88 8.25
CA SER A 128 -7.17 36.20 9.30
C SER A 128 -5.69 36.23 8.94
N GLU A 129 -4.84 36.05 9.94
CA GLU A 129 -3.39 36.03 9.76
C GLU A 129 -2.74 35.18 10.85
N SER A 130 -1.57 34.63 10.57
CA SER A 130 -0.80 33.88 11.54
C SER A 130 0.69 34.10 11.38
N ASN A 131 1.36 34.17 12.53
CA ASN A 131 2.80 34.28 12.57
C ASN A 131 3.45 32.90 12.41
N PHE A 132 4.49 32.86 11.58
CA PHE A 132 5.32 31.70 11.34
C PHE A 132 6.14 31.24 12.57
N PRO A 133 6.75 30.04 12.54
CA PRO A 133 7.86 29.72 13.43
C PRO A 133 8.94 30.81 13.42
N ALA A 134 9.52 31.08 14.59
CA ALA A 134 10.46 32.17 14.77
C ALA A 134 11.67 32.06 13.83
N ASN A 135 12.01 33.14 13.13
CA ASN A 135 13.10 33.12 12.16
C ASN A 135 13.62 34.54 11.89
N ALA A 136 14.88 34.65 11.47
CA ALA A 136 15.51 35.92 11.13
C ALA A 136 15.39 36.23 9.62
N ASP A 137 15.78 37.44 9.21
CA ASP A 137 15.92 37.81 7.79
C ASP A 137 16.77 36.75 7.06
N GLU A 138 16.20 36.12 6.00
CA GLU A 138 16.70 34.99 5.15
C GLU A 138 15.66 33.85 4.98
N SER A 139 14.44 34.00 5.51
CA SER A 139 13.29 33.11 5.24
C SER A 139 12.22 33.82 4.39
N TYR A 140 11.15 33.09 4.03
CA TYR A 140 9.97 33.63 3.35
C TYR A 140 9.39 34.89 4.02
N ALA A 141 9.25 34.87 5.35
CA ALA A 141 8.82 36.03 6.12
C ALA A 141 9.46 36.00 7.52
N PRO A 142 10.16 37.08 7.95
CA PRO A 142 10.75 37.16 9.28
C PRO A 142 9.65 37.07 10.34
N SER A 143 9.90 36.30 11.41
CA SER A 143 8.93 36.14 12.50
C SER A 143 9.61 36.25 13.86
N ASP A 144 9.17 37.22 14.65
CA ASP A 144 9.67 37.50 15.99
C ASP A 144 9.28 36.39 16.97
N SER A 145 10.22 35.85 17.75
CA SER A 145 9.93 34.77 18.71
C SER A 145 8.83 35.09 19.70
N ARG A 146 8.54 36.37 19.98
CA ARG A 146 7.51 36.78 20.93
C ARG A 146 6.11 36.64 20.36
N SER A 147 5.95 36.76 19.04
CA SER A 147 4.67 36.66 18.32
C SER A 147 4.56 35.42 17.42
N ALA A 148 5.65 34.70 17.15
CA ALA A 148 5.72 33.47 16.36
C ALA A 148 4.66 32.42 16.76
N GLY A 149 3.86 31.88 15.84
CA GLY A 149 2.78 30.93 16.17
C GLY A 149 1.54 31.56 16.81
N ASP A 150 1.47 32.89 16.96
CA ASP A 150 0.21 33.55 17.26
C ASP A 150 -0.65 33.65 16.00
N THR A 151 -1.90 33.25 16.13
CA THR A 151 -2.89 33.26 15.05
C THR A 151 -4.05 34.15 15.44
N TYR A 152 -4.42 35.05 14.53
CA TYR A 152 -5.51 35.98 14.71
C TYR A 152 -6.61 35.72 13.68
N LEU A 153 -7.80 35.38 14.18
CA LEU A 153 -8.93 34.99 13.35
C LEU A 153 -9.92 36.14 13.21
N GLY A 154 -10.09 36.63 11.98
CA GLY A 154 -11.09 37.64 11.65
C GLY A 154 -12.43 37.02 11.23
N GLY A 155 -13.20 37.79 10.46
CA GLY A 155 -14.52 37.38 9.98
C GLY A 155 -14.50 36.11 9.12
N ASN A 156 -13.52 35.98 8.24
CA ASN A 156 -13.33 34.79 7.40
C ASN A 156 -12.91 33.55 8.21
N GLY A 157 -12.34 33.67 9.41
CA GLY A 157 -12.00 32.55 10.30
C GLY A 157 -13.03 32.30 11.41
N THR A 158 -14.27 32.77 11.26
CA THR A 158 -15.32 32.68 12.31
C THR A 158 -16.52 31.86 11.84
N PRO A 159 -16.50 30.52 12.01
CA PRO A 159 -17.64 29.68 11.62
C PRO A 159 -18.90 30.03 12.43
N PRO A 160 -20.08 30.13 11.78
CA PRO A 160 -21.33 30.50 12.45
C PRO A 160 -21.95 29.36 13.25
N THR A 161 -21.61 28.11 12.95
CA THR A 161 -22.14 26.91 13.60
C THR A 161 -21.06 25.85 13.82
N ALA A 162 -21.37 24.80 14.58
CA ALA A 162 -20.48 23.66 14.76
C ALA A 162 -20.32 22.77 13.50
N ALA A 163 -21.13 22.98 12.46
CA ALA A 163 -20.99 22.32 11.16
C ALA A 163 -20.02 23.13 10.27
N PHE A 164 -18.73 23.10 10.63
CA PHE A 164 -17.71 23.92 9.98
C PHE A 164 -16.91 23.17 8.89
N PHE A 165 -16.97 21.85 8.83
CA PHE A 165 -16.29 21.09 7.77
C PHE A 165 -16.86 21.47 6.39
N GLY A 166 -15.98 21.63 5.40
CA GLY A 166 -16.36 22.05 4.05
C GLY A 166 -16.65 23.55 3.90
N THR A 167 -16.60 24.32 4.99
CA THR A 167 -16.78 25.78 4.95
C THR A 167 -15.45 26.49 4.72
N ASP A 168 -15.48 27.62 4.03
CA ASP A 168 -14.30 28.48 3.89
C ASP A 168 -13.76 28.92 5.25
N HIS A 169 -14.63 29.07 6.26
CA HIS A 169 -14.19 29.39 7.62
C HIS A 169 -13.26 28.35 8.23
N PHE A 170 -13.53 27.07 8.01
CA PHE A 170 -12.64 26.02 8.48
C PHE A 170 -11.38 25.93 7.61
N ASN A 171 -11.52 26.10 6.29
CA ASN A 171 -10.39 26.16 5.36
C ASN A 171 -9.41 27.29 5.74
N THR A 172 -9.90 28.48 6.08
CA THR A 172 -9.09 29.58 6.61
C THR A 172 -8.41 29.20 7.92
N ILE A 173 -9.11 28.57 8.87
CA ILE A 173 -8.48 28.17 10.14
C ILE A 173 -7.32 27.20 9.91
N ILE A 174 -7.47 26.18 9.05
CA ILE A 174 -6.37 25.26 8.75
C ILE A 174 -5.25 25.93 7.93
N HIS A 175 -5.58 26.88 7.05
CA HIS A 175 -4.61 27.69 6.31
C HIS A 175 -3.71 28.49 7.26
N GLU A 176 -4.31 29.28 8.15
CA GLU A 176 -3.56 30.09 9.11
C GLU A 176 -2.72 29.24 10.06
N MET A 177 -3.27 28.11 10.51
CA MET A 177 -2.50 27.15 11.29
C MET A 177 -1.33 26.55 10.48
N GLY A 178 -1.49 26.38 9.16
CA GLY A 178 -0.42 26.01 8.24
C GLY A 178 0.78 26.96 8.34
N HIS A 179 0.54 28.27 8.32
CA HIS A 179 1.59 29.26 8.57
C HIS A 179 2.23 29.10 9.95
N ALA A 180 1.44 28.93 11.02
CA ALA A 180 1.97 28.67 12.35
C ALA A 180 2.86 27.40 12.41
N PHE A 181 2.62 26.41 11.54
CA PHE A 181 3.46 25.22 11.40
C PHE A 181 4.69 25.40 10.50
N GLY A 182 4.76 26.46 9.71
CA GLY A 182 5.86 26.76 8.79
C GLY A 182 5.54 26.57 7.30
N LEU A 183 4.26 26.43 6.93
CA LEU A 183 3.86 26.33 5.53
C LEU A 183 3.65 27.73 4.94
N LYS A 184 4.25 28.04 3.80
CA LYS A 184 4.04 29.32 3.07
C LYS A 184 2.92 29.18 2.04
N HIS A 185 2.56 30.29 1.40
CA HIS A 185 1.63 30.24 0.28
C HIS A 185 2.19 29.44 -0.90
N GLY A 186 1.34 28.57 -1.47
CA GLY A 186 1.72 27.68 -2.57
C GLY A 186 1.88 28.38 -3.92
N HIS A 187 1.25 29.53 -4.13
CA HIS A 187 1.30 30.27 -5.40
C HIS A 187 2.50 31.24 -5.50
N ASP A 188 3.16 31.54 -4.38
CA ASP A 188 4.29 32.47 -4.34
C ASP A 188 5.55 31.83 -4.89
N ASP A 189 6.14 32.47 -5.92
CA ASP A 189 7.34 31.97 -6.62
C ASP A 189 8.65 32.16 -5.81
N GLU A 190 8.57 32.80 -4.65
CA GLU A 190 9.70 32.99 -3.74
C GLU A 190 9.96 31.75 -2.87
N PHE A 191 11.18 31.61 -2.34
CA PHE A 191 11.57 30.61 -1.32
C PHE A 191 11.12 29.15 -1.61
N GLY A 192 11.77 28.48 -2.57
CA GLY A 192 11.45 27.10 -2.94
C GLY A 192 10.51 26.98 -4.13
N GLY A 193 10.03 28.12 -4.66
CA GLY A 193 9.19 28.19 -5.85
C GLY A 193 7.71 28.08 -5.52
N LYS A 194 6.89 28.01 -6.57
CA LYS A 194 5.43 27.87 -6.51
C LYS A 194 4.95 26.50 -7.02
N LEU A 195 3.73 26.14 -6.63
CA LEU A 195 3.01 24.98 -7.15
C LEU A 195 2.92 25.08 -8.68
N THR A 196 3.06 23.94 -9.36
CA THR A 196 2.90 23.88 -10.81
C THR A 196 1.48 24.24 -11.23
N ASP A 197 1.32 24.81 -12.43
CA ASP A 197 0.01 25.30 -12.90
C ASP A 197 -1.09 24.22 -12.93
N ASP A 198 -0.73 22.93 -13.03
CA ASP A 198 -1.64 21.78 -13.00
C ASP A 198 -1.90 21.22 -11.58
N ARG A 199 -1.36 21.88 -10.56
CA ARG A 199 -1.43 21.52 -9.14
C ARG A 199 -1.71 22.71 -8.21
N ASN A 200 -1.79 23.92 -8.75
CA ASN A 200 -1.98 25.13 -7.97
C ASN A 200 -3.47 25.42 -7.75
N ASP A 201 -4.13 24.62 -6.92
CA ASP A 201 -5.44 24.93 -6.35
C ASP A 201 -5.72 24.16 -5.04
N ASN A 202 -6.90 24.40 -4.48
CA ASN A 202 -7.40 23.80 -3.24
C ASN A 202 -7.55 22.27 -3.30
N GLU A 203 -7.48 21.62 -4.47
CA GLU A 203 -7.49 20.15 -4.55
C GLU A 203 -6.17 19.56 -4.02
N PHE A 204 -5.08 20.34 -4.06
CA PHE A 204 -3.74 19.84 -3.79
C PHE A 204 -3.05 20.48 -2.58
N SER A 205 -3.40 21.73 -2.27
CA SER A 205 -2.91 22.44 -1.08
C SER A 205 -3.93 23.47 -0.60
N VAL A 206 -4.18 23.51 0.71
CA VAL A 206 -4.98 24.60 1.32
C VAL A 206 -4.19 25.90 1.42
N MET A 207 -2.88 25.87 1.15
CA MET A 207 -1.98 27.03 1.26
C MET A 207 -1.98 27.90 0.00
N THR A 208 -2.79 27.59 -1.02
CA THR A 208 -2.92 28.46 -2.19
C THR A 208 -4.21 29.28 -2.14
N TYR A 209 -4.22 30.39 -2.87
CA TYR A 209 -5.39 31.25 -3.05
C TYR A 209 -6.12 30.97 -4.37
N ALA A 210 -5.78 29.88 -5.06
CA ALA A 210 -6.53 29.42 -6.21
C ALA A 210 -7.57 28.39 -5.78
N SER A 211 -8.86 28.70 -5.93
CA SER A 211 -9.92 27.72 -5.65
C SER A 211 -9.98 26.61 -6.71
N TYR A 212 -9.63 26.93 -7.96
CA TYR A 212 -9.59 26.00 -9.10
C TYR A 212 -8.34 26.25 -9.97
N LEU A 213 -7.89 25.23 -10.71
CA LEU A 213 -6.78 25.35 -11.67
C LEU A 213 -6.99 26.49 -12.68
N GLY A 214 -6.06 27.46 -12.67
CA GLY A 214 -6.10 28.63 -13.55
C GLY A 214 -6.84 29.85 -12.98
N ALA A 215 -7.32 29.79 -11.74
CA ALA A 215 -7.79 30.96 -11.00
C ALA A 215 -6.63 31.96 -10.78
N ASP A 216 -6.98 33.25 -10.68
CA ASP A 216 -6.01 34.29 -10.33
C ASP A 216 -5.71 34.22 -8.82
N ALA A 217 -4.64 33.49 -8.46
CA ALA A 217 -4.23 33.33 -7.07
C ALA A 217 -3.84 34.66 -6.40
N ASP A 218 -3.42 35.66 -7.18
CA ASP A 218 -3.08 37.00 -6.65
C ASP A 218 -4.33 37.82 -6.29
N SER A 219 -5.52 37.37 -6.72
CA SER A 219 -6.80 38.02 -6.43
C SER A 219 -7.44 37.59 -5.10
N GLY A 220 -6.85 36.61 -4.40
CA GLY A 220 -7.39 36.06 -3.15
C GLY A 220 -8.58 35.10 -3.35
N ALA A 221 -8.70 34.50 -4.52
CA ALA A 221 -9.80 33.61 -4.92
C ALA A 221 -9.73 32.22 -4.27
N SER A 222 -9.61 32.15 -2.94
CA SER A 222 -9.42 30.91 -2.18
C SER A 222 -10.72 30.18 -1.83
N GLU A 223 -11.87 30.84 -1.99
CA GLU A 223 -13.16 30.32 -1.56
C GLU A 223 -13.77 29.37 -2.60
N ALA A 224 -14.27 28.24 -2.14
CA ALA A 224 -15.08 27.33 -2.95
C ALA A 224 -16.58 27.66 -2.80
N TRP A 225 -17.46 27.07 -3.62
CA TRP A 225 -18.90 27.24 -3.39
C TRP A 225 -19.30 26.63 -2.05
N VAL A 226 -20.37 27.16 -1.44
CA VAL A 226 -20.77 26.82 -0.06
C VAL A 226 -20.75 25.31 0.21
N GLY A 227 -19.94 24.91 1.19
CA GLY A 227 -19.79 23.52 1.62
C GLY A 227 -18.81 22.67 0.79
N SER A 228 -18.10 23.27 -0.17
CA SER A 228 -17.16 22.60 -1.08
C SER A 228 -15.68 22.87 -0.79
N SER A 229 -15.37 23.60 0.28
CA SER A 229 -13.98 23.86 0.66
C SER A 229 -13.30 22.62 1.24
N PRO A 230 -11.95 22.51 1.21
CA PRO A 230 -11.25 21.39 1.80
C PRO A 230 -11.65 21.12 3.26
N GLN A 231 -11.92 19.85 3.57
CA GLN A 231 -12.24 19.37 4.93
C GLN A 231 -11.00 18.95 5.72
N SER A 232 -9.83 18.97 5.07
CA SER A 232 -8.54 18.62 5.64
C SER A 232 -7.42 19.40 4.96
N TYR A 233 -6.22 19.37 5.54
CA TYR A 233 -4.99 19.59 4.76
C TYR A 233 -4.94 18.64 3.56
N MET A 234 -4.40 19.11 2.44
CA MET A 234 -4.34 18.36 1.19
C MET A 234 -2.95 17.73 0.99
N MET A 235 -2.75 16.99 -0.09
CA MET A 235 -1.61 16.06 -0.22
C MET A 235 -0.23 16.71 -0.05
N TYR A 236 -0.03 17.92 -0.57
CA TYR A 236 1.25 18.62 -0.45
C TYR A 236 1.45 19.23 0.94
N ASP A 237 0.38 19.68 1.58
CA ASP A 237 0.41 20.17 2.96
C ASP A 237 0.78 19.05 3.93
N ILE A 238 0.14 17.88 3.77
CA ILE A 238 0.42 16.68 4.57
C ILE A 238 1.88 16.27 4.40
N ALA A 239 2.37 16.19 3.16
CA ALA A 239 3.76 15.81 2.88
C ALA A 239 4.77 16.82 3.48
N ALA A 240 4.49 18.12 3.41
CA ALA A 240 5.32 19.16 4.00
C ALA A 240 5.34 19.08 5.54
N LEU A 241 4.18 18.91 6.17
CA LEU A 241 4.07 18.72 7.61
C LEU A 241 4.81 17.45 8.08
N GLN A 242 4.72 16.36 7.33
CA GLN A 242 5.46 15.13 7.62
C GLN A 242 6.97 15.30 7.42
N ALA A 243 7.40 16.07 6.43
CA ALA A 243 8.81 16.41 6.26
C ALA A 243 9.34 17.21 7.47
N TYR A 244 8.55 18.16 7.98
CA TYR A 244 8.92 18.93 9.16
C TYR A 244 8.89 18.13 10.46
N TYR A 245 7.90 17.26 10.67
CA TYR A 245 7.65 16.72 12.01
C TYR A 245 7.64 15.19 12.08
N GLY A 246 7.96 14.51 10.97
CA GLY A 246 7.94 13.06 10.83
C GLY A 246 6.52 12.52 10.66
N ALA A 247 6.36 11.47 9.86
CA ALA A 247 5.06 10.85 9.60
C ALA A 247 4.59 9.96 10.77
N ASN A 248 3.27 9.98 11.00
CA ASN A 248 2.62 9.14 12.02
C ASN A 248 2.28 7.77 11.44
N PHE A 249 2.92 6.71 11.96
CA PHE A 249 2.64 5.30 11.61
C PHE A 249 2.05 4.50 12.79
N SER A 250 1.31 5.16 13.67
CA SER A 250 0.79 4.56 14.92
C SER A 250 -0.25 3.44 14.73
N ARG A 251 -0.69 3.15 13.50
CA ARG A 251 -1.72 2.14 13.19
C ARG A 251 -1.18 0.93 12.42
N VAL A 252 0.14 0.76 12.31
CA VAL A 252 0.75 -0.45 11.75
C VAL A 252 0.26 -1.70 12.49
N GLY A 253 -0.14 -2.74 11.75
CA GLY A 253 -0.70 -3.97 12.30
C GLY A 253 -2.17 -3.86 12.70
N THR A 254 -2.87 -2.80 12.28
CA THR A 254 -4.33 -2.65 12.44
C THR A 254 -5.01 -2.49 11.08
N GLU A 255 -6.33 -2.65 11.04
CA GLU A 255 -7.16 -2.49 9.84
C GLU A 255 -8.03 -1.24 9.93
N ALA A 256 -8.26 -0.60 8.78
CA ALA A 256 -9.12 0.58 8.66
C ALA A 256 -9.98 0.52 7.39
N VAL A 257 -11.30 0.41 7.55
CA VAL A 257 -12.27 0.51 6.46
C VAL A 257 -12.87 1.90 6.45
N TYR A 258 -12.59 2.65 5.38
CA TYR A 258 -13.09 3.99 5.15
C TYR A 258 -14.37 3.94 4.31
N THR A 259 -15.44 4.56 4.82
CA THR A 259 -16.72 4.70 4.10
C THR A 259 -17.22 6.14 4.20
N TRP A 260 -18.10 6.54 3.28
CA TRP A 260 -18.77 7.84 3.28
C TRP A 260 -20.28 7.69 3.19
N ASP A 261 -21.01 8.51 3.94
CA ASP A 261 -22.46 8.59 3.81
C ASP A 261 -22.86 9.19 2.46
N ALA A 262 -23.67 8.46 1.69
CA ALA A 262 -24.06 8.82 0.33
C ALA A 262 -24.98 10.06 0.24
N VAL A 263 -25.41 10.62 1.38
CA VAL A 263 -26.23 11.83 1.44
C VAL A 263 -25.46 12.97 2.11
N THR A 264 -24.86 12.73 3.26
CA THR A 264 -24.23 13.80 4.06
C THR A 264 -22.73 13.94 3.81
N GLY A 265 -22.09 12.97 3.16
CA GLY A 265 -20.64 12.96 2.94
C GLY A 265 -19.82 12.74 4.23
N GLN A 266 -20.47 12.29 5.32
CA GLN A 266 -19.77 12.01 6.57
C GLN A 266 -18.85 10.80 6.37
N GLN A 267 -17.57 10.96 6.72
CA GLN A 267 -16.61 9.86 6.72
C GLN A 267 -16.74 9.01 7.98
N TYR A 268 -16.58 7.70 7.83
CA TYR A 268 -16.47 6.71 8.89
C TYR A 268 -15.19 5.89 8.73
N ILE A 269 -14.62 5.46 9.86
CA ILE A 269 -13.55 4.46 9.92
C ILE A 269 -14.07 3.31 10.77
N ASN A 270 -14.12 2.10 10.20
CA ASN A 270 -14.65 0.90 10.86
C ASN A 270 -16.07 1.12 11.43
N GLY A 271 -16.93 1.83 10.68
CA GLY A 271 -18.32 2.12 11.05
C GLY A 271 -18.51 3.18 12.14
N VAL A 272 -17.43 3.83 12.61
CA VAL A 272 -17.48 4.93 13.58
C VAL A 272 -17.13 6.23 12.88
N ALA A 273 -17.87 7.32 13.18
CA ALA A 273 -17.60 8.62 12.59
C ALA A 273 -16.11 8.99 12.79
N ALA A 274 -15.44 9.29 11.68
CA ALA A 274 -14.00 9.48 11.69
C ALA A 274 -13.63 10.71 12.54
N PRO A 275 -12.57 10.62 13.36
CA PRO A 275 -12.19 11.71 14.25
C PRO A 275 -11.68 12.91 13.43
N ASN A 276 -12.05 14.11 13.86
CA ASN A 276 -11.62 15.38 13.24
C ASN A 276 -12.00 15.54 11.77
N THR A 277 -12.97 14.77 11.28
CA THR A 277 -13.62 14.96 9.98
C THR A 277 -15.13 15.09 10.19
N GLY A 278 -15.84 15.59 9.18
CA GLY A 278 -17.29 15.75 9.29
C GLY A 278 -17.96 16.11 7.98
N ALA A 279 -19.28 15.89 7.93
CA ALA A 279 -20.14 16.27 6.81
C ALA A 279 -20.08 17.78 6.53
N SER A 280 -20.14 18.15 5.25
CA SER A 280 -20.36 19.54 4.84
C SER A 280 -21.85 19.87 4.77
N GLU A 281 -22.20 21.17 4.80
CA GLU A 281 -23.59 21.63 4.73
C GLU A 281 -24.32 21.14 3.46
N THR A 282 -23.56 20.95 2.37
CA THR A 282 -24.07 20.56 1.05
C THR A 282 -23.79 19.09 0.72
N GLY A 283 -23.23 18.31 1.66
CA GLY A 283 -22.92 16.90 1.48
C GLY A 283 -21.74 16.62 0.53
N LYS A 284 -20.96 17.64 0.19
CA LYS A 284 -19.76 17.54 -0.65
C LYS A 284 -18.59 16.96 0.15
N ILE A 285 -17.69 16.30 -0.57
CA ILE A 285 -16.51 15.64 -0.01
C ILE A 285 -15.29 16.18 -0.76
N LEU A 286 -14.34 16.75 -0.02
CA LEU A 286 -13.03 17.17 -0.51
C LEU A 286 -12.01 17.04 0.62
N THR A 287 -11.24 15.95 0.58
CA THR A 287 -10.30 15.61 1.66
C THR A 287 -9.19 14.69 1.17
N THR A 288 -8.09 14.62 1.92
CA THR A 288 -7.00 13.67 1.71
C THR A 288 -6.93 12.66 2.84
N VAL A 289 -6.76 11.38 2.52
CA VAL A 289 -6.62 10.31 3.50
C VAL A 289 -5.15 9.99 3.77
N TRP A 290 -4.81 9.90 5.06
CA TRP A 290 -3.57 9.32 5.58
C TRP A 290 -3.92 8.14 6.50
N THR A 291 -3.42 6.94 6.19
CA THR A 291 -3.85 5.70 6.87
C THR A 291 -3.15 5.41 8.19
N GLN A 292 -2.11 6.19 8.52
CA GLN A 292 -1.25 5.97 9.68
C GLN A 292 -0.56 4.59 9.73
N GLY A 293 -0.41 3.92 8.59
CA GLY A 293 0.18 2.58 8.53
C GLY A 293 -0.82 1.43 8.63
N ALA A 294 -2.11 1.70 8.76
CA ALA A 294 -3.14 0.65 8.79
C ALA A 294 -3.25 -0.05 7.43
N THR A 295 -3.58 -1.34 7.44
CA THR A 295 -4.09 -2.02 6.25
C THR A 295 -5.47 -1.44 5.94
N ALA A 296 -5.52 -0.55 4.95
CA ALA A 296 -6.68 0.26 4.68
C ALA A 296 -7.50 -0.24 3.49
N THR A 297 -8.82 -0.09 3.61
CA THR A 297 -9.81 -0.38 2.57
C THR A 297 -10.67 0.84 2.31
N TYR A 298 -10.81 1.24 1.05
CA TYR A 298 -11.93 2.10 0.64
C TYR A 298 -13.13 1.22 0.31
N ASP A 299 -14.22 1.38 1.06
CA ASP A 299 -15.48 0.72 0.77
C ASP A 299 -16.47 1.76 0.24
N LEU A 300 -16.69 1.69 -1.07
CA LEU A 300 -17.52 2.57 -1.88
C LEU A 300 -18.78 1.84 -2.38
N SER A 301 -19.06 0.65 -1.84
CA SER A 301 -20.13 -0.25 -2.29
C SER A 301 -21.54 0.32 -2.11
N ASN A 302 -21.71 1.35 -1.28
CA ASN A 302 -22.99 2.02 -1.07
C ASN A 302 -23.33 3.04 -2.16
N PHE A 303 -22.43 3.29 -3.11
CA PHE A 303 -22.65 4.13 -4.28
C PHE A 303 -22.90 3.26 -5.52
N SER A 304 -23.68 3.77 -6.46
CA SER A 304 -24.09 3.04 -7.67
C SER A 304 -23.77 3.77 -8.98
N GLU A 305 -23.06 4.89 -8.89
CA GLU A 305 -22.53 5.60 -10.06
C GLU A 305 -21.29 4.87 -10.59
N ASP A 306 -20.90 5.10 -11.84
CA ASP A 306 -19.60 4.65 -12.35
C ASP A 306 -18.48 5.33 -11.53
N GLN A 307 -17.59 4.54 -10.95
CA GLN A 307 -16.56 5.01 -10.02
C GLN A 307 -15.18 4.98 -10.67
N LEU A 308 -14.35 5.98 -10.37
CA LEU A 308 -12.91 5.94 -10.61
C LEU A 308 -12.22 5.77 -9.26
N ALA A 309 -11.56 4.64 -9.06
CA ALA A 309 -10.78 4.33 -7.87
C ALA A 309 -9.29 4.16 -8.20
N ASP A 310 -8.54 5.27 -8.19
CA ASP A 310 -7.09 5.23 -8.36
C ASP A 310 -6.40 5.26 -6.99
N LEU A 311 -5.82 4.12 -6.59
CA LEU A 311 -5.22 3.91 -5.26
C LEU A 311 -3.77 4.40 -5.18
N ARG A 312 -3.20 4.92 -6.27
CA ARG A 312 -1.79 5.35 -6.27
C ARG A 312 -1.60 6.62 -5.44
N PRO A 313 -0.40 6.81 -4.83
CA PRO A 313 -0.08 8.03 -4.09
C PRO A 313 -0.30 9.30 -4.92
N GLY A 314 -0.95 10.30 -4.34
CA GLY A 314 -1.26 11.58 -5.00
C GLY A 314 -2.32 11.49 -6.11
N GLN A 315 -2.96 10.34 -6.31
CA GLN A 315 -4.17 10.20 -7.12
C GLN A 315 -5.42 10.33 -6.25
N TRP A 316 -6.59 10.09 -6.83
CA TRP A 316 -7.87 10.36 -6.18
C TRP A 316 -8.95 9.35 -6.57
N LEU A 317 -10.02 9.37 -5.79
CA LEU A 317 -11.25 8.64 -6.01
C LEU A 317 -12.35 9.60 -6.48
N GLN A 318 -13.14 9.18 -7.45
CA GLN A 318 -14.41 9.80 -7.82
C GLN A 318 -15.50 8.72 -7.76
N PHE A 319 -16.42 8.85 -6.81
CA PHE A 319 -17.45 7.85 -6.56
C PHE A 319 -18.87 8.43 -6.43
N SER A 320 -18.99 9.76 -6.35
CA SER A 320 -20.29 10.42 -6.50
C SER A 320 -20.14 11.82 -7.08
N SER A 321 -20.76 12.02 -8.25
CA SER A 321 -20.88 13.34 -8.90
C SER A 321 -21.69 14.33 -8.05
N ALA A 322 -22.71 13.84 -7.32
CA ALA A 322 -23.51 14.67 -6.43
C ALA A 322 -22.68 15.22 -5.25
N GLN A 323 -21.65 14.50 -4.82
CA GLN A 323 -20.80 14.87 -3.68
C GLN A 323 -19.43 15.44 -4.08
N ILE A 324 -19.17 15.65 -5.38
CA ILE A 324 -17.96 16.33 -5.86
C ILE A 324 -18.00 17.83 -5.49
N ALA A 325 -16.88 18.37 -5.01
CA ALA A 325 -16.77 19.78 -4.62
C ALA A 325 -16.89 20.72 -5.84
N ASP A 326 -17.66 21.80 -5.66
CA ASP A 326 -17.82 22.89 -6.62
C ASP A 326 -16.86 24.04 -6.26
N LEU A 327 -15.92 24.34 -7.17
CA LEU A 327 -14.84 25.30 -6.94
C LEU A 327 -15.15 26.70 -7.52
N ASN A 328 -16.36 26.93 -8.04
CA ASN A 328 -16.71 28.09 -8.87
C ASN A 328 -17.01 29.41 -8.15
N ASN A 329 -16.82 29.55 -6.85
CA ASN A 329 -17.32 30.75 -6.13
C ASN A 329 -16.79 32.07 -6.72
N GLN A 330 -15.55 32.06 -7.24
CA GLN A 330 -14.91 33.20 -7.88
C GLN A 330 -14.80 33.08 -9.41
N ALA A 331 -15.43 32.06 -10.01
CA ALA A 331 -15.41 31.88 -11.45
C ALA A 331 -16.33 32.92 -12.14
N PRO A 332 -15.95 33.43 -13.34
CA PRO A 332 -16.80 34.36 -14.08
C PRO A 332 -18.22 33.84 -14.31
N GLU A 333 -19.23 34.70 -14.20
CA GLU A 333 -20.63 34.30 -14.43
C GLU A 333 -20.81 33.62 -15.80
N GLY A 334 -21.38 32.42 -15.82
CA GLY A 334 -21.60 31.64 -17.03
C GLY A 334 -20.43 30.75 -17.46
N THR A 335 -19.36 30.60 -16.65
CA THR A 335 -18.42 29.49 -16.82
C THR A 335 -19.07 28.17 -16.45
N ASP A 336 -18.70 27.11 -17.16
CA ASP A 336 -19.02 25.74 -16.76
C ASP A 336 -18.44 25.44 -15.35
N ALA A 337 -18.97 24.41 -14.68
CA ALA A 337 -18.53 24.01 -13.35
C ALA A 337 -17.03 23.60 -13.36
N TYR A 338 -16.18 24.31 -12.61
CA TYR A 338 -14.88 23.80 -12.16
C TYR A 338 -15.17 22.92 -10.95
N GLU A 339 -15.28 21.63 -11.22
CA GLU A 339 -15.44 20.59 -10.22
C GLU A 339 -14.08 20.03 -9.84
N ALA A 340 -13.91 19.69 -8.56
CA ALA A 340 -12.75 18.94 -8.11
C ALA A 340 -12.64 17.61 -8.87
N LYS A 341 -11.41 17.15 -9.14
CA LYS A 341 -11.17 15.91 -9.88
C LYS A 341 -11.65 14.67 -9.12
N GLY A 342 -11.69 14.71 -7.80
CA GLY A 342 -12.12 13.62 -6.95
C GLY A 342 -12.85 14.08 -5.70
N ASN A 343 -13.55 13.13 -5.08
CA ASN A 343 -14.13 13.29 -3.75
C ASN A 343 -13.05 13.16 -2.67
N VAL A 344 -12.10 12.24 -2.86
CA VAL A 344 -11.08 11.87 -1.86
C VAL A 344 -9.74 11.68 -2.55
N TYR A 345 -8.68 12.23 -1.97
CA TYR A 345 -7.32 12.15 -2.49
C TYR A 345 -6.46 11.25 -1.61
N ASN A 346 -5.50 10.55 -2.24
CA ASN A 346 -4.50 9.76 -1.53
C ASN A 346 -3.31 10.65 -1.16
N ALA A 347 -2.86 10.58 0.09
CA ALA A 347 -1.62 11.22 0.48
C ALA A 347 -0.41 10.71 -0.33
N LEU A 348 0.63 11.54 -0.42
CA LEU A 348 1.93 11.11 -0.95
C LEU A 348 2.61 10.15 0.02
N LEU A 349 3.54 9.34 -0.48
CA LEU A 349 4.37 8.49 0.37
C LEU A 349 5.37 9.33 1.17
N TYR A 350 5.56 8.96 2.43
CA TYR A 350 6.63 9.53 3.24
C TYR A 350 7.95 8.82 2.94
N GLN A 351 8.87 9.47 2.22
CA GLN A 351 10.20 8.92 1.87
C GLN A 351 10.13 7.58 1.11
N GLY A 352 9.10 7.39 0.29
CA GLY A 352 8.88 6.14 -0.46
C GLY A 352 8.39 4.97 0.41
N ASP A 353 8.02 5.22 1.67
CA ASP A 353 7.49 4.21 2.57
C ASP A 353 6.04 3.86 2.21
N THR A 354 5.80 2.60 1.86
CA THR A 354 4.52 2.10 1.35
C THR A 354 3.50 1.81 2.46
N ARG A 355 3.86 1.93 3.74
CA ARG A 355 2.95 1.59 4.85
C ARG A 355 1.67 2.43 4.85
N SER A 356 1.69 3.64 4.30
CA SER A 356 0.51 4.52 4.23
C SER A 356 -0.39 4.29 3.03
N LEU A 357 -0.06 3.35 2.14
CA LEU A 357 -0.90 3.02 1.00
C LEU A 357 -2.26 2.50 1.45
N VAL A 358 -3.28 2.83 0.67
CA VAL A 358 -4.56 2.12 0.75
C VAL A 358 -4.45 0.89 -0.12
N GLY A 359 -4.47 -0.27 0.52
CA GLY A 359 -4.23 -1.55 -0.13
C GLY A 359 -5.49 -2.16 -0.75
N ASN A 360 -6.68 -1.77 -0.31
CA ASN A 360 -7.90 -2.47 -0.71
C ASN A 360 -8.99 -1.50 -1.19
N VAL A 361 -9.83 -1.99 -2.10
CA VAL A 361 -10.99 -1.25 -2.59
C VAL A 361 -12.17 -2.19 -2.82
N ILE A 362 -13.37 -1.73 -2.45
CA ILE A 362 -14.65 -2.34 -2.79
C ILE A 362 -15.46 -1.25 -3.49
N THR A 363 -15.81 -1.47 -4.75
CA THR A 363 -16.64 -0.54 -5.52
C THR A 363 -18.09 -1.03 -5.62
N GLY A 364 -18.90 -0.33 -6.41
CA GLY A 364 -20.35 -0.38 -6.37
C GLY A 364 -20.96 -1.31 -7.42
N SER A 365 -22.09 -0.86 -7.97
CA SER A 365 -22.77 -1.52 -9.09
C SER A 365 -22.62 -0.75 -10.41
N GLY A 366 -21.66 0.20 -10.46
CA GLY A 366 -21.37 1.02 -11.64
C GLY A 366 -20.40 0.29 -12.58
N SER A 367 -20.16 0.82 -13.77
CA SER A 367 -19.04 0.34 -14.60
C SER A 367 -17.78 1.09 -14.21
N ASP A 368 -17.02 0.49 -13.31
CA ASP A 368 -15.99 1.15 -12.53
C ASP A 368 -14.61 1.07 -13.21
N VAL A 369 -13.73 2.01 -12.88
CA VAL A 369 -12.33 2.06 -13.30
C VAL A 369 -11.48 1.99 -12.04
N ILE A 370 -10.79 0.87 -11.84
CA ILE A 370 -9.97 0.62 -10.66
C ILE A 370 -8.51 0.52 -11.07
N ILE A 371 -7.66 1.30 -10.39
CA ILE A 371 -6.20 1.28 -10.58
C ILE A 371 -5.57 1.04 -9.22
N GLY A 372 -5.00 -0.14 -9.02
CA GLY A 372 -4.20 -0.49 -7.84
C GLY A 372 -2.87 0.26 -7.78
N ASN A 373 -2.07 -0.08 -6.77
CA ASN A 373 -0.78 0.55 -6.50
C ASN A 373 0.30 -0.53 -6.36
N GLU A 374 1.38 -0.26 -5.63
CA GLU A 374 2.48 -1.21 -5.40
C GLU A 374 2.30 -2.12 -4.18
N ALA A 375 1.20 -1.98 -3.43
CA ALA A 375 0.84 -2.90 -2.36
C ALA A 375 0.17 -4.15 -2.96
N GLY A 376 0.25 -5.30 -2.27
CA GLY A 376 -0.60 -6.45 -2.62
C GLY A 376 -2.06 -6.11 -2.37
N ASN A 377 -2.78 -5.74 -3.43
CA ASN A 377 -4.09 -5.15 -3.34
C ASN A 377 -5.18 -6.21 -3.17
N ARG A 378 -6.27 -5.85 -2.47
CA ARG A 378 -7.54 -6.60 -2.51
C ARG A 378 -8.60 -5.77 -3.19
N ILE A 379 -9.01 -6.20 -4.38
CA ILE A 379 -9.93 -5.48 -5.25
C ILE A 379 -11.22 -6.28 -5.39
N SER A 380 -12.36 -5.64 -5.14
CA SER A 380 -13.69 -6.17 -5.41
C SER A 380 -14.47 -5.14 -6.21
N ALA A 381 -14.65 -5.37 -7.52
CA ALA A 381 -15.24 -4.37 -8.40
C ALA A 381 -16.78 -4.33 -8.36
N GLY A 382 -17.41 -5.42 -7.94
CA GLY A 382 -18.83 -5.43 -7.60
C GLY A 382 -19.68 -5.90 -8.77
N ALA A 383 -20.52 -5.04 -9.32
CA ALA A 383 -21.30 -5.37 -10.51
C ALA A 383 -21.17 -4.26 -11.53
N GLY A 384 -21.28 -4.56 -12.82
CA GLY A 384 -20.96 -3.59 -13.86
C GLY A 384 -19.95 -4.19 -14.83
N ASN A 385 -19.60 -3.46 -15.88
CA ASN A 385 -18.50 -3.89 -16.75
C ASN A 385 -17.27 -3.10 -16.35
N ASP A 386 -16.44 -3.68 -15.49
CA ASP A 386 -15.39 -2.96 -14.79
C ASP A 386 -14.07 -3.03 -15.54
N PHE A 387 -13.29 -1.95 -15.45
CA PHE A 387 -11.90 -1.93 -15.87
C PHE A 387 -11.00 -2.00 -14.63
N ILE A 388 -10.21 -3.06 -14.51
CA ILE A 388 -9.33 -3.27 -13.38
C ILE A 388 -7.89 -3.36 -13.86
N ASN A 389 -7.04 -2.46 -13.36
CA ASN A 389 -5.59 -2.62 -13.41
C ASN A 389 -5.09 -2.86 -11.99
N ALA A 390 -4.63 -4.08 -11.72
CA ALA A 390 -4.25 -4.49 -10.37
C ALA A 390 -3.05 -3.74 -9.81
N GLY A 391 -2.16 -3.23 -10.68
CA GLY A 391 -0.92 -2.59 -10.25
C GLY A 391 0.20 -3.61 -10.02
N ALA A 392 1.08 -3.34 -9.07
CA ALA A 392 2.18 -4.23 -8.71
C ALA A 392 1.95 -4.79 -7.32
N GLY A 393 2.50 -5.97 -7.05
CA GLY A 393 2.27 -6.66 -5.78
C GLY A 393 1.58 -7.99 -6.03
N ASN A 394 1.24 -8.69 -4.95
CA ASN A 394 0.49 -9.93 -5.06
C ASN A 394 -0.98 -9.63 -4.80
N ASP A 395 -1.72 -9.40 -5.88
CA ASP A 395 -3.09 -8.88 -5.80
C ASP A 395 -4.12 -10.01 -5.77
N ILE A 396 -5.21 -9.80 -5.03
CA ILE A 396 -6.40 -10.65 -5.03
C ILE A 396 -7.56 -9.83 -5.59
N ILE A 397 -8.14 -10.29 -6.69
CA ILE A 397 -9.10 -9.54 -7.49
C ILE A 397 -10.39 -10.33 -7.60
N SER A 398 -11.54 -9.66 -7.50
CA SER A 398 -12.83 -10.14 -8.00
C SER A 398 -13.38 -9.06 -8.92
N GLY A 399 -13.70 -9.45 -10.16
CA GLY A 399 -14.41 -8.58 -11.09
C GLY A 399 -15.87 -8.45 -10.66
N GLY A 400 -16.45 -9.57 -10.24
CA GLY A 400 -17.85 -9.64 -9.86
C GLY A 400 -18.74 -9.69 -11.10
N ALA A 401 -19.96 -9.20 -10.98
CA ALA A 401 -20.99 -9.46 -11.98
C ALA A 401 -20.91 -8.50 -13.17
N GLY A 402 -20.50 -9.01 -14.33
CA GLY A 402 -20.58 -8.30 -15.60
C GLY A 402 -19.56 -8.85 -16.57
N ALA A 403 -19.16 -8.05 -17.55
CA ALA A 403 -18.08 -8.41 -18.46
C ALA A 403 -16.89 -7.48 -18.19
N ASP A 404 -15.94 -7.97 -17.41
CA ASP A 404 -14.85 -7.15 -16.86
C ASP A 404 -13.59 -7.25 -17.71
N LEU A 405 -12.81 -6.18 -17.72
CA LEU A 405 -11.47 -6.15 -18.30
C LEU A 405 -10.43 -6.05 -17.18
N ILE A 406 -9.78 -7.16 -16.90
CA ILE A 406 -8.87 -7.30 -15.77
C ILE A 406 -7.44 -7.41 -16.30
N THR A 407 -6.58 -6.49 -15.91
CA THR A 407 -5.14 -6.55 -16.20
C THR A 407 -4.41 -6.88 -14.92
N PHE A 408 -3.82 -8.07 -14.88
CA PHE A 408 -2.81 -8.35 -13.88
C PHE A 408 -1.58 -7.50 -14.17
N GLY A 409 -0.97 -6.93 -13.14
CA GLY A 409 0.35 -6.32 -13.29
C GLY A 409 1.43 -7.21 -12.71
N ALA A 410 2.49 -6.60 -12.18
CA ALA A 410 3.65 -7.34 -11.70
C ALA A 410 3.36 -8.05 -10.39
N GLY A 411 3.90 -9.26 -10.20
CA GLY A 411 3.73 -10.07 -8.99
C GLY A 411 2.92 -11.34 -9.25
N ARG A 412 2.51 -12.02 -8.16
CA ARG A 412 1.70 -13.24 -8.19
C ARG A 412 0.26 -12.89 -7.84
N ASN A 413 -0.56 -12.74 -8.86
CA ASN A 413 -1.93 -12.26 -8.76
C ASN A 413 -2.94 -13.41 -8.84
N LEU A 414 -4.10 -13.17 -8.25
CA LEU A 414 -5.15 -14.16 -8.12
C LEU A 414 -6.51 -13.52 -8.43
N LEU A 415 -7.10 -13.86 -9.57
CA LEU A 415 -8.52 -13.60 -9.81
C LEU A 415 -9.33 -14.67 -9.07
N ARG A 416 -10.16 -14.27 -8.12
CA ARG A 416 -10.93 -15.17 -7.27
C ARG A 416 -12.40 -14.79 -7.34
N ASP A 417 -13.15 -15.55 -8.13
CA ASP A 417 -14.54 -15.24 -8.47
C ASP A 417 -15.42 -16.48 -8.62
N VAL A 418 -16.74 -16.32 -8.66
CA VAL A 418 -17.68 -17.40 -8.99
C VAL A 418 -17.81 -17.56 -10.51
N LEU A 419 -18.19 -18.75 -10.97
CA LEU A 419 -18.24 -19.05 -12.41
C LEU A 419 -19.24 -18.19 -13.20
N SER A 420 -20.33 -17.75 -12.57
CA SER A 420 -21.30 -16.87 -13.23
C SER A 420 -20.71 -15.51 -13.56
N ASP A 421 -19.84 -15.03 -12.67
CA ASP A 421 -19.34 -13.66 -12.65
C ASP A 421 -18.15 -13.55 -13.61
N LEU A 422 -17.39 -14.65 -13.80
CA LEU A 422 -16.40 -14.76 -14.88
C LEU A 422 -17.02 -14.71 -16.30
N HIS A 423 -18.34 -14.80 -16.49
CA HIS A 423 -18.90 -14.89 -17.85
C HIS A 423 -18.78 -13.57 -18.61
N GLY A 424 -17.92 -13.55 -19.64
CA GLY A 424 -17.69 -12.40 -20.50
C GLY A 424 -16.37 -11.68 -20.19
N ASP A 425 -15.71 -12.04 -19.09
CA ASP A 425 -14.47 -11.42 -18.66
C ASP A 425 -13.33 -11.62 -19.63
N VAL A 426 -12.44 -10.63 -19.65
CA VAL A 426 -11.17 -10.66 -20.34
C VAL A 426 -10.07 -10.41 -19.32
N VAL A 427 -9.23 -11.42 -19.10
CA VAL A 427 -8.09 -11.36 -18.19
C VAL A 427 -6.81 -11.22 -19.01
N MET A 428 -6.12 -10.11 -18.84
CA MET A 428 -4.83 -9.80 -19.46
C MET A 428 -3.68 -10.16 -18.52
N ASP A 429 -2.58 -10.59 -19.12
CA ASP A 429 -1.31 -10.87 -18.45
C ASP A 429 -1.35 -11.97 -17.38
N LEU A 430 -2.15 -13.05 -17.59
CA LEU A 430 -2.13 -14.21 -16.68
C LEU A 430 -0.70 -14.78 -16.51
N GLY A 431 0.04 -14.98 -17.60
CA GLY A 431 1.42 -15.46 -17.54
C GLY A 431 1.58 -16.76 -16.73
N GLN A 432 2.77 -16.98 -16.16
CA GLN A 432 3.10 -18.19 -15.36
C GLN A 432 2.96 -17.98 -13.84
N HIS A 433 2.70 -16.74 -13.41
CA HIS A 433 2.72 -16.36 -12.00
C HIS A 433 1.34 -16.04 -11.43
N ASN A 434 0.35 -15.84 -12.29
CA ASN A 434 -1.02 -15.52 -11.90
C ASN A 434 -1.94 -16.72 -12.11
N ALA A 435 -3.07 -16.71 -11.41
CA ALA A 435 -4.05 -17.78 -11.48
C ALA A 435 -5.48 -17.27 -11.35
N VAL A 436 -6.42 -18.12 -11.77
CA VAL A 436 -7.85 -17.94 -11.58
C VAL A 436 -8.35 -18.99 -10.58
N GLN A 437 -9.06 -18.56 -9.54
CA GLN A 437 -9.77 -19.42 -8.60
C GLN A 437 -11.27 -19.27 -8.82
N ILE A 438 -11.89 -20.36 -9.28
CA ILE A 438 -13.33 -20.43 -9.54
C ILE A 438 -14.01 -20.99 -8.30
N LEU A 439 -14.71 -20.14 -7.56
CA LEU A 439 -15.36 -20.46 -6.29
C LEU A 439 -16.64 -21.30 -6.49
N GLY A 440 -16.90 -22.17 -5.52
CA GLY A 440 -18.08 -23.05 -5.47
C GLY A 440 -18.05 -24.23 -6.44
N ILE A 441 -16.96 -24.42 -7.20
CA ILE A 441 -16.87 -25.45 -8.25
C ILE A 441 -15.65 -26.33 -8.06
N ARG A 442 -15.83 -27.65 -8.20
CA ARG A 442 -14.76 -28.64 -8.35
C ARG A 442 -14.77 -29.17 -9.78
N ALA A 443 -13.81 -28.78 -10.59
CA ALA A 443 -13.65 -29.21 -11.96
C ALA A 443 -12.23 -29.73 -12.20
N ALA A 444 -12.12 -30.80 -12.96
CA ALA A 444 -10.86 -31.33 -13.47
C ALA A 444 -10.48 -30.60 -14.77
N ARG A 445 -9.22 -30.74 -15.19
CA ARG A 445 -8.73 -30.11 -16.43
C ARG A 445 -9.56 -30.49 -17.66
N GLY A 446 -10.04 -31.73 -17.72
CA GLY A 446 -10.88 -32.23 -18.82
C GLY A 446 -12.28 -31.62 -18.91
N ASP A 447 -12.77 -30.98 -17.85
CA ASP A 447 -14.07 -30.28 -17.84
C ASP A 447 -14.00 -28.93 -18.56
N PHE A 448 -12.80 -28.38 -18.73
CA PHE A 448 -12.57 -27.12 -19.43
C PHE A 448 -12.37 -27.34 -20.92
N THR A 449 -13.14 -26.61 -21.73
CA THR A 449 -12.82 -26.41 -23.14
C THR A 449 -11.97 -25.16 -23.27
N ILE A 450 -10.74 -25.29 -23.79
CA ILE A 450 -9.84 -24.17 -24.05
C ILE A 450 -9.61 -24.09 -25.55
N GLN A 451 -10.08 -23.00 -26.17
CA GLN A 451 -9.91 -22.73 -27.59
C GLN A 451 -8.76 -21.73 -27.76
N PRO A 452 -7.57 -22.17 -28.19
CA PRO A 452 -6.44 -21.28 -28.39
C PRO A 452 -6.70 -20.38 -29.60
N GLY A 453 -6.52 -19.08 -29.41
CA GLY A 453 -6.38 -18.05 -30.42
C GLY A 453 -4.92 -17.63 -30.59
N GLN A 454 -4.67 -16.62 -31.44
CA GLN A 454 -3.32 -16.16 -31.73
C GLN A 454 -2.67 -15.46 -30.53
N ASP A 455 -3.44 -14.62 -29.82
CA ASP A 455 -2.96 -13.78 -28.72
C ASP A 455 -3.82 -13.96 -27.44
N SER A 456 -4.76 -14.92 -27.46
CA SER A 456 -5.67 -15.21 -26.36
C SER A 456 -6.23 -16.62 -26.43
N SER A 457 -6.78 -17.12 -25.33
CA SER A 457 -7.48 -18.40 -25.24
C SER A 457 -8.86 -18.19 -24.65
N LEU A 458 -9.89 -18.64 -25.35
CA LEU A 458 -11.25 -18.67 -24.81
C LEU A 458 -11.40 -19.93 -23.95
N VAL A 459 -11.67 -19.72 -22.66
CA VAL A 459 -11.95 -20.78 -21.70
C VAL A 459 -13.45 -20.92 -21.55
N SER A 460 -13.94 -22.15 -21.52
CA SER A 460 -15.35 -22.46 -21.28
C SER A 460 -15.47 -23.57 -20.25
N LEU A 461 -16.34 -23.34 -19.26
CA LEU A 461 -16.76 -24.32 -18.26
C LEU A 461 -18.27 -24.17 -18.08
N HIS A 462 -19.00 -25.28 -18.29
CA HIS A 462 -20.46 -25.25 -18.43
C HIS A 462 -20.92 -24.25 -19.51
N GLU A 463 -21.81 -23.31 -19.16
CA GLU A 463 -22.30 -22.26 -20.05
C GLU A 463 -21.49 -20.95 -19.94
N SER A 464 -20.57 -20.85 -18.97
CA SER A 464 -19.75 -19.67 -18.76
C SER A 464 -18.52 -19.68 -19.66
N THR A 465 -18.12 -18.50 -20.13
CA THR A 465 -16.96 -18.31 -20.99
C THR A 465 -16.20 -17.06 -20.60
N PHE A 466 -14.86 -17.15 -20.53
CA PHE A 466 -13.97 -16.01 -20.29
C PHE A 466 -12.72 -16.11 -21.17
N GLU A 467 -12.13 -14.97 -21.48
CA GLU A 467 -10.94 -14.87 -22.32
C GLU A 467 -9.70 -14.67 -21.44
N LEU A 468 -8.69 -15.51 -21.62
CA LEU A 468 -7.36 -15.31 -21.05
C LEU A 468 -6.44 -14.80 -22.15
N ARG A 469 -5.81 -13.64 -21.99
CA ARG A 469 -4.86 -13.07 -22.96
C ARG A 469 -3.42 -13.26 -22.49
N GLY A 470 -2.55 -13.63 -23.42
CA GLY A 470 -1.15 -13.93 -23.15
C GLY A 470 -0.55 -14.91 -24.15
N ASP A 471 0.78 -15.08 -24.09
CA ASP A 471 1.48 -16.13 -24.83
C ASP A 471 1.42 -17.46 -24.07
N PHE A 472 0.58 -18.36 -24.57
CA PHE A 472 0.41 -19.70 -24.02
C PHE A 472 1.10 -20.79 -24.86
N SER A 473 1.94 -20.42 -25.83
CA SER A 473 2.55 -21.36 -26.78
C SER A 473 3.56 -22.32 -26.14
N ALA A 474 4.16 -21.92 -25.02
CA ALA A 474 5.24 -22.62 -24.34
C ALA A 474 4.78 -23.41 -23.10
N GLY A 475 3.50 -23.76 -22.99
CA GLY A 475 2.98 -24.48 -21.82
C GLY A 475 1.56 -25.00 -21.99
N ASN A 476 0.92 -25.31 -20.87
CA ASN A 476 -0.48 -25.73 -20.85
C ASN A 476 -1.19 -25.23 -19.59
N PHE A 477 -2.50 -25.11 -19.68
CA PHE A 477 -3.34 -24.83 -18.52
C PHE A 477 -3.50 -26.07 -17.66
N VAL A 478 -3.40 -25.87 -16.36
CA VAL A 478 -3.60 -26.89 -15.32
C VAL A 478 -4.80 -26.48 -14.48
N ALA A 479 -5.69 -27.42 -14.20
CA ALA A 479 -6.82 -27.20 -13.29
C ALA A 479 -6.76 -28.18 -12.12
N MET A 480 -6.97 -27.67 -10.92
CA MET A 480 -6.95 -28.44 -9.69
C MET A 480 -8.13 -28.05 -8.80
N ALA A 481 -9.01 -29.01 -8.54
CA ALA A 481 -10.10 -28.84 -7.59
C ALA A 481 -9.58 -28.94 -6.15
N ARG A 482 -10.01 -28.02 -5.30
CA ARG A 482 -9.54 -27.83 -3.92
C ARG A 482 -10.72 -27.65 -2.97
N HIS A 483 -10.58 -28.14 -1.73
CA HIS A 483 -11.61 -28.01 -0.67
C HIS A 483 -13.01 -28.59 -0.99
N ALA A 484 -13.93 -28.62 -0.03
CA ALA A 484 -15.25 -29.22 -0.22
C ALA A 484 -16.36 -28.37 0.40
N GLY A 485 -17.61 -28.60 -0.01
CA GLY A 485 -18.76 -27.83 0.46
C GLY A 485 -18.69 -26.38 -0.04
N ASP A 486 -19.02 -25.44 0.85
CA ASP A 486 -19.13 -24.00 0.51
C ASP A 486 -17.75 -23.36 0.22
N ASP A 487 -16.66 -23.96 0.70
CA ASP A 487 -15.29 -23.49 0.47
C ASP A 487 -14.63 -24.09 -0.78
N ALA A 488 -15.34 -24.95 -1.51
CA ALA A 488 -14.82 -25.60 -2.70
C ALA A 488 -14.41 -24.58 -3.78
N TYR A 489 -13.28 -24.82 -4.45
CA TYR A 489 -12.90 -24.02 -5.61
C TYR A 489 -12.06 -24.83 -6.61
N THR A 490 -11.94 -24.32 -7.83
CA THR A 490 -11.02 -24.83 -8.85
C THR A 490 -9.93 -23.80 -9.11
N HIS A 491 -8.67 -24.19 -8.92
CA HIS A 491 -7.51 -23.39 -9.28
C HIS A 491 -7.14 -23.67 -10.74
N LEU A 492 -7.11 -22.63 -11.57
CA LEU A 492 -6.70 -22.68 -12.96
C LEU A 492 -5.47 -21.79 -13.14
N SER A 493 -4.37 -22.37 -13.60
CA SER A 493 -3.12 -21.68 -13.83
C SER A 493 -2.51 -22.12 -15.17
N PHE A 494 -1.56 -21.33 -15.67
CA PHE A 494 -0.76 -21.72 -16.83
C PHE A 494 0.63 -22.13 -16.37
N VAL A 495 1.04 -23.35 -16.72
CA VAL A 495 2.34 -23.91 -16.38
C VAL A 495 3.14 -24.12 -17.65
N ALA A 496 4.35 -23.56 -17.69
CA ALA A 496 5.26 -23.73 -18.81
C ALA A 496 5.67 -25.20 -18.99
N TYR A 497 5.97 -25.58 -20.24
CA TYR A 497 6.64 -26.84 -20.51
C TYR A 497 8.05 -26.82 -19.94
N LEU A 498 8.43 -27.93 -19.33
CA LEU A 498 9.79 -28.19 -18.94
C LEU A 498 10.65 -28.23 -20.22
N PRO A 499 11.80 -27.54 -20.27
CA PRO A 499 12.74 -27.70 -21.38
C PRO A 499 13.20 -29.16 -21.47
N GLU A 500 13.61 -29.58 -22.67
CA GLU A 500 14.22 -30.90 -22.84
C GLU A 500 15.54 -30.92 -22.05
N LEU A 501 15.61 -31.80 -21.05
CA LEU A 501 16.80 -32.00 -20.23
C LEU A 501 17.66 -33.08 -20.88
N ALA A 502 18.90 -32.76 -21.20
CA ALA A 502 19.81 -33.64 -21.91
C ALA A 502 21.25 -33.43 -21.44
N GLU A 503 21.99 -34.52 -21.32
CA GLU A 503 23.36 -34.51 -20.77
C GLU A 503 24.28 -33.48 -21.42
N HIS A 504 24.86 -32.62 -20.58
CA HIS A 504 25.71 -31.48 -20.90
C HIS A 504 25.02 -30.36 -21.71
N ALA A 505 23.70 -30.38 -21.84
CA ALA A 505 22.94 -29.35 -22.52
C ALA A 505 22.43 -28.32 -21.51
N ARG A 506 23.30 -27.33 -21.23
CA ARG A 506 23.01 -26.23 -20.31
C ARG A 506 21.64 -25.58 -20.58
N VAL A 507 20.80 -25.55 -19.55
CA VAL A 507 19.52 -24.85 -19.51
C VAL A 507 19.77 -23.33 -19.47
N ASP A 508 18.92 -22.58 -20.18
CA ASP A 508 18.92 -21.13 -20.09
C ASP A 508 18.57 -20.70 -18.67
N GLY A 509 19.40 -19.82 -18.08
CA GLY A 509 19.18 -19.35 -16.71
C GLY A 509 17.82 -18.68 -16.50
N ALA A 510 17.20 -18.15 -17.55
CA ALA A 510 15.85 -17.58 -17.49
C ALA A 510 14.73 -18.60 -17.27
N LEU A 511 14.98 -19.90 -17.49
CA LEU A 511 14.01 -20.99 -17.31
C LEU A 511 14.09 -21.63 -15.92
N ILE A 512 15.10 -21.28 -15.13
CA ILE A 512 15.29 -21.81 -13.78
C ILE A 512 14.28 -21.12 -12.86
N ASN A 513 13.28 -21.87 -12.40
CA ASN A 513 12.08 -21.32 -11.74
C ASN A 513 11.73 -21.98 -10.40
N GLY A 514 12.51 -22.94 -9.91
CA GLY A 514 12.12 -23.73 -8.74
C GLY A 514 10.89 -24.59 -9.02
N ILE A 515 9.88 -24.51 -8.14
CA ILE A 515 8.58 -25.17 -8.35
C ILE A 515 7.61 -24.22 -9.06
N ALA A 516 7.19 -24.59 -10.26
CA ALA A 516 6.20 -23.91 -11.06
C ALA A 516 4.84 -24.11 -10.40
N ASP A 517 4.16 -23.00 -10.12
CA ASP A 517 2.88 -22.96 -9.42
C ASP A 517 2.84 -23.84 -8.15
N GLU A 518 3.45 -23.34 -7.08
CA GLU A 518 3.53 -24.03 -5.78
C GLU A 518 2.18 -24.49 -5.21
N VAL A 519 1.07 -23.86 -5.62
CA VAL A 519 -0.28 -24.28 -5.20
C VAL A 519 -0.55 -25.72 -5.64
N LEU A 520 0.03 -26.17 -6.75
CA LEU A 520 -0.04 -27.57 -7.20
C LEU A 520 0.54 -28.56 -6.20
N LEU A 521 1.40 -28.14 -5.28
CA LEU A 521 1.97 -28.97 -4.21
C LEU A 521 1.41 -28.68 -2.83
N SER A 522 0.40 -27.81 -2.72
CA SER A 522 -0.27 -27.55 -1.46
C SER A 522 -1.26 -28.67 -1.11
N GLY A 523 -1.48 -28.93 0.16
CA GLY A 523 -2.45 -29.88 0.68
C GLY A 523 -3.83 -29.27 0.91
N ASP A 524 -4.86 -30.10 0.86
CA ASP A 524 -6.26 -29.77 1.20
C ASP A 524 -6.97 -30.92 1.93
N GLY A 525 -6.21 -31.92 2.38
CA GLY A 525 -6.72 -33.14 3.00
C GLY A 525 -7.47 -34.08 2.06
N MET A 526 -7.57 -33.78 0.77
CA MET A 526 -8.35 -34.57 -0.20
C MET A 526 -7.58 -34.94 -1.46
N THR A 527 -6.62 -34.10 -1.85
CA THR A 527 -5.75 -34.34 -2.99
C THR A 527 -4.67 -35.35 -2.60
N ASN A 528 -4.65 -36.49 -3.28
CA ASN A 528 -3.57 -37.46 -3.13
C ASN A 528 -2.40 -37.11 -4.06
N PHE A 529 -1.17 -37.25 -3.56
CA PHE A 529 0.04 -36.99 -4.32
C PHE A 529 0.87 -38.26 -4.49
N SER A 530 1.46 -38.45 -5.66
CA SER A 530 2.44 -39.50 -5.89
C SER A 530 3.62 -38.99 -6.69
N VAL A 531 4.80 -39.54 -6.43
CA VAL A 531 6.05 -39.13 -7.09
C VAL A 531 6.70 -40.34 -7.75
N THR A 532 7.12 -40.16 -9.00
CA THR A 532 7.84 -41.17 -9.77
C THR A 532 9.22 -40.64 -10.14
N LEU A 533 10.26 -41.44 -9.91
CA LEU A 533 11.60 -41.16 -10.43
C LEU A 533 11.64 -41.49 -11.93
N GLN A 534 11.77 -40.48 -12.78
CA GLN A 534 11.69 -40.63 -14.23
C GLN A 534 13.04 -40.96 -14.87
N SER A 535 14.10 -40.34 -14.38
CA SER A 535 15.47 -40.62 -14.81
C SER A 535 16.48 -40.18 -13.76
N SER A 536 17.69 -40.74 -13.86
CA SER A 536 18.87 -40.23 -13.16
C SER A 536 20.09 -40.46 -14.04
N HIS A 537 20.72 -39.38 -14.50
CA HIS A 537 21.95 -39.42 -15.30
C HIS A 537 23.18 -38.93 -14.55
N SER A 538 23.00 -38.58 -13.27
CA SER A 538 24.04 -38.14 -12.34
C SER A 538 25.26 -39.08 -12.27
N GLY A 539 26.44 -38.48 -12.14
CA GLY A 539 27.67 -39.20 -11.76
C GLY A 539 27.72 -39.65 -10.29
N TYR A 540 26.74 -39.26 -9.47
CA TYR A 540 26.67 -39.49 -8.04
C TYR A 540 25.51 -40.41 -7.64
N SER A 541 25.70 -41.12 -6.52
CA SER A 541 24.62 -41.91 -5.91
C SER A 541 23.79 -41.01 -5.00
N ASN A 542 22.98 -40.14 -5.61
CA ASN A 542 22.14 -39.18 -4.90
C ASN A 542 21.02 -39.88 -4.12
N MET A 543 20.50 -39.18 -3.11
CA MET A 543 19.26 -39.54 -2.43
C MET A 543 18.20 -38.47 -2.68
N ILE A 544 16.95 -38.88 -2.84
CA ILE A 544 15.80 -37.96 -2.93
C ILE A 544 14.88 -38.20 -1.75
N GLY A 545 14.47 -37.10 -1.12
CA GLY A 545 13.47 -37.11 -0.08
C GLY A 545 12.40 -36.04 -0.25
N THR A 546 11.43 -36.09 0.66
CA THR A 546 10.33 -35.14 0.77
C THR A 546 10.17 -34.70 2.21
N TYR A 547 9.48 -33.59 2.41
CA TYR A 547 9.03 -33.10 3.71
C TYR A 547 7.72 -32.33 3.54
N ARG A 548 7.05 -32.10 4.67
CA ARG A 548 5.92 -31.18 4.78
C ARG A 548 6.40 -29.82 5.22
N ILE A 549 5.81 -28.79 4.65
CA ILE A 549 6.01 -27.38 5.02
C ILE A 549 4.70 -26.91 5.64
N GLY A 550 4.71 -26.59 6.93
CA GLY A 550 3.55 -25.99 7.58
C GLY A 550 3.36 -24.52 7.16
N ALA A 551 2.18 -23.97 7.42
CA ALA A 551 1.87 -22.56 7.14
C ALA A 551 2.82 -21.55 7.83
N ASP A 552 3.51 -21.95 8.89
CA ASP A 552 4.52 -21.17 9.60
C ASP A 552 5.96 -21.37 9.05
N GLY A 553 6.10 -22.13 7.96
CA GLY A 553 7.38 -22.49 7.36
C GLY A 553 8.12 -23.63 8.07
N SER A 554 7.52 -24.26 9.09
CA SER A 554 8.13 -25.40 9.77
C SER A 554 8.21 -26.64 8.87
N ILE A 555 9.31 -27.38 9.00
CA ILE A 555 9.54 -28.63 8.24
C ILE A 555 9.19 -29.84 9.12
N SER A 556 8.38 -30.74 8.60
CA SER A 556 8.02 -32.02 9.24
C SER A 556 8.00 -33.19 8.25
N ASP A 557 7.79 -34.41 8.74
CA ASP A 557 7.70 -35.66 7.95
C ASP A 557 8.82 -35.87 6.91
N VAL A 558 10.06 -35.57 7.32
CA VAL A 558 11.24 -35.71 6.47
C VAL A 558 11.49 -37.19 6.17
N THR A 559 11.28 -37.59 4.91
CA THR A 559 11.32 -38.99 4.49
C THR A 559 12.14 -39.15 3.21
N LEU A 560 12.92 -40.23 3.10
CA LEU A 560 13.59 -40.59 1.84
C LEU A 560 12.66 -41.38 0.93
N LEU A 561 12.44 -40.86 -0.28
CA LEU A 561 11.69 -41.51 -1.34
C LEU A 561 12.56 -42.53 -2.08
N PHE A 562 13.77 -42.10 -2.42
CA PHE A 562 14.75 -42.90 -3.16
C PHE A 562 16.11 -42.81 -2.47
N GLN A 563 16.55 -43.93 -1.90
CA GLN A 563 17.82 -44.03 -1.17
C GLN A 563 19.04 -44.01 -2.09
N ASN A 564 18.88 -44.38 -3.36
CA ASN A 564 19.95 -44.37 -4.36
C ASN A 564 19.34 -44.15 -5.75
N THR A 565 19.54 -42.99 -6.34
CA THR A 565 18.93 -42.62 -7.63
C THR A 565 19.52 -43.38 -8.82
N VAL A 566 20.77 -43.87 -8.71
CA VAL A 566 21.43 -44.67 -9.78
C VAL A 566 21.14 -46.17 -9.66
N ASP A 567 20.28 -46.59 -8.72
CA ASP A 567 19.76 -47.96 -8.70
C ASP A 567 18.84 -48.17 -9.92
N PRO A 568 19.16 -49.12 -10.83
CA PRO A 568 18.34 -49.36 -12.02
C PRO A 568 16.91 -49.83 -11.70
N MET A 569 16.63 -50.25 -10.46
CA MET A 569 15.26 -50.58 -10.02
C MET A 569 14.49 -49.36 -9.46
N ALA A 570 15.14 -48.22 -9.26
CA ALA A 570 14.50 -47.01 -8.74
C ALA A 570 13.76 -46.23 -9.83
N VAL A 571 14.29 -46.21 -11.06
CA VAL A 571 13.65 -45.51 -12.19
C VAL A 571 12.33 -46.19 -12.56
N GLY A 572 11.27 -45.38 -12.72
CA GLY A 572 9.90 -45.81 -12.95
C GLY A 572 9.14 -46.24 -11.70
N ARG A 573 9.78 -46.29 -10.53
CA ARG A 573 9.09 -46.57 -9.26
C ARG A 573 8.31 -45.33 -8.82
N SER A 574 7.03 -45.53 -8.53
CA SER A 574 6.15 -44.53 -7.92
C SER A 574 6.06 -44.72 -6.40
N VAL A 575 6.02 -43.60 -5.67
CA VAL A 575 5.84 -43.53 -4.21
C VAL A 575 4.63 -42.65 -3.91
N ASP A 576 3.70 -43.18 -3.13
CA ASP A 576 2.54 -42.44 -2.63
C ASP A 576 2.97 -41.51 -1.50
N LEU A 577 2.65 -40.23 -1.64
CA LEU A 577 2.89 -39.20 -0.64
C LEU A 577 1.63 -38.90 0.18
N GLY A 578 0.49 -39.52 -0.11
CA GLY A 578 -0.76 -39.32 0.62
C GLY A 578 -1.38 -37.94 0.41
N GLN A 579 -2.16 -37.52 1.40
CA GLN A 579 -3.00 -36.31 1.39
C GLN A 579 -2.49 -35.31 2.44
N PRO A 580 -1.63 -34.35 2.07
CA PRO A 580 -1.26 -33.27 2.98
C PRO A 580 -2.48 -32.44 3.37
N GLU A 581 -2.48 -31.95 4.61
CA GLU A 581 -3.55 -31.13 5.17
C GLU A 581 -3.62 -29.74 4.52
N ALA A 582 -4.74 -29.03 4.72
CA ALA A 582 -4.98 -27.70 4.11
C ALA A 582 -3.92 -26.62 4.38
N ALA A 583 -3.17 -26.76 5.47
CA ALA A 583 -2.12 -25.84 5.88
C ALA A 583 -0.70 -26.37 5.58
N GLU A 584 -0.60 -27.49 4.87
CA GLU A 584 0.68 -28.13 4.54
C GLU A 584 0.98 -28.02 3.05
N SER A 585 2.26 -27.91 2.69
CA SER A 585 2.75 -28.07 1.32
C SER A 585 3.80 -29.16 1.25
N ILE A 586 3.98 -29.76 0.06
CA ILE A 586 5.01 -30.77 -0.19
C ILE A 586 6.30 -30.08 -0.65
N GLY A 587 7.38 -30.31 0.09
CA GLY A 587 8.73 -29.97 -0.35
C GLY A 587 9.53 -31.21 -0.76
N PHE A 588 10.57 -30.98 -1.55
CA PHE A 588 11.53 -32.00 -1.98
C PHE A 588 12.95 -31.58 -1.63
N PHE A 589 13.83 -32.56 -1.46
CA PHE A 589 15.25 -32.33 -1.33
C PHE A 589 16.09 -33.43 -1.98
N LEU A 590 17.27 -33.04 -2.45
CA LEU A 590 18.32 -33.92 -2.96
C LEU A 590 19.50 -33.91 -1.99
N VAL A 591 19.99 -35.08 -1.59
CA VAL A 591 21.26 -35.24 -0.88
C VAL A 591 22.31 -35.68 -1.89
N GLN A 592 23.23 -34.76 -2.22
CA GLN A 592 24.25 -35.00 -3.22
C GLN A 592 25.16 -36.14 -2.80
N ASN A 593 25.29 -37.16 -3.65
CA ASN A 593 26.10 -38.35 -3.42
C ASN A 593 25.82 -39.06 -2.07
N GLY A 594 24.64 -38.82 -1.48
CA GLY A 594 24.34 -39.21 -0.11
C GLY A 594 24.45 -40.71 0.14
N PHE A 595 24.09 -41.55 -0.84
CA PHE A 595 24.19 -43.01 -0.69
C PHE A 595 25.63 -43.51 -0.69
N ALA A 596 26.52 -42.90 -1.48
CA ALA A 596 27.92 -43.30 -1.46
C ALA A 596 28.60 -42.91 -0.14
N ILE A 597 28.19 -41.78 0.45
CA ILE A 597 28.77 -41.24 1.69
C ILE A 597 28.20 -41.94 2.91
N TYR A 598 26.87 -42.05 3.01
CA TYR A 598 26.18 -42.55 4.19
C TYR A 598 25.69 -44.00 4.05
N GLY A 599 25.61 -44.57 2.85
CA GLY A 599 24.86 -45.80 2.61
C GLY A 599 23.37 -45.62 2.87
N GLY A 600 22.65 -46.70 3.13
CA GLY A 600 21.23 -46.62 3.48
C GLY A 600 21.00 -45.90 4.81
N LEU A 601 20.05 -44.97 4.82
CA LEU A 601 19.58 -44.24 6.01
C LEU A 601 18.25 -44.80 6.51
N ALA A 602 18.04 -44.75 7.83
CA ALA A 602 16.77 -45.14 8.43
C ALA A 602 15.72 -44.04 8.23
N ASP A 603 14.44 -44.41 8.42
CA ASP A 603 13.32 -43.48 8.41
C ASP A 603 13.20 -42.76 9.76
N ASP A 604 14.26 -42.02 10.11
CA ASP A 604 14.43 -41.31 11.38
C ASP A 604 15.01 -39.90 11.18
N LEU A 605 14.64 -39.29 10.03
CA LEU A 605 15.20 -38.05 9.54
C LEU A 605 14.41 -36.83 10.00
N SER A 606 15.11 -35.71 10.08
CA SER A 606 14.60 -34.38 10.42
C SER A 606 15.53 -33.32 9.86
N PHE A 607 15.04 -32.09 9.69
CA PHE A 607 15.91 -30.93 9.45
C PHE A 607 16.05 -30.13 10.74
N ILE A 608 17.29 -29.75 11.07
CA ILE A 608 17.61 -28.88 12.20
C ILE A 608 18.25 -27.59 11.69
N GLY A 609 17.91 -26.45 12.28
CA GLY A 609 18.34 -25.14 11.83
C GLY A 609 17.16 -24.18 11.63
N GLY A 610 17.29 -23.28 10.66
CA GLY A 610 16.26 -22.32 10.28
C GLY A 610 16.69 -21.51 9.05
N ALA A 611 15.75 -20.76 8.46
CA ALA A 611 15.94 -20.02 7.22
C ALA A 611 17.22 -19.15 7.20
N ASP A 612 17.56 -18.52 8.33
CA ASP A 612 18.73 -17.63 8.43
C ASP A 612 20.09 -18.36 8.56
N ALA A 613 20.09 -19.60 9.05
CA ALA A 613 21.30 -20.38 9.36
C ALA A 613 21.54 -21.56 8.40
N GLY A 614 20.60 -21.82 7.50
CA GLY A 614 20.54 -23.00 6.65
C GLY A 614 19.99 -24.23 7.37
N TRP A 615 19.36 -25.12 6.59
CA TRP A 615 18.84 -26.39 7.09
C TRP A 615 19.90 -27.49 7.02
N THR A 616 20.09 -28.23 8.12
CA THR A 616 20.98 -29.39 8.16
C THR A 616 20.15 -30.67 8.31
N LEU A 617 20.38 -31.65 7.44
CA LEU A 617 19.76 -32.96 7.56
C LEU A 617 20.31 -33.69 8.79
N HIS A 618 19.43 -34.25 9.61
CA HIS A 618 19.75 -34.93 10.85
C HIS A 618 19.03 -36.28 10.92
N SER A 619 19.76 -37.33 11.31
CA SER A 619 19.22 -38.67 11.59
C SER A 619 19.28 -38.92 13.09
N ALA A 620 18.19 -39.40 13.70
CA ALA A 620 18.17 -39.71 15.13
C ALA A 620 19.22 -40.77 15.51
N SER A 621 19.51 -41.71 14.61
CA SER A 621 20.50 -42.78 14.82
C SER A 621 21.94 -42.39 14.48
N ARG A 622 22.16 -41.34 13.69
CA ARG A 622 23.51 -40.96 13.20
C ARG A 622 23.94 -39.53 13.51
N GLY A 623 23.05 -38.70 14.07
CA GLY A 623 23.28 -37.29 14.31
C GLY A 623 23.17 -36.44 13.05
N ALA A 624 23.81 -35.27 13.06
CA ALA A 624 23.84 -34.35 11.93
C ALA A 624 24.65 -34.93 10.76
N LEU A 625 24.10 -34.83 9.55
CA LEU A 625 24.67 -35.37 8.32
C LEU A 625 25.27 -34.23 7.48
N THR A 626 26.50 -33.83 7.81
CA THR A 626 27.15 -32.63 7.25
C THR A 626 28.17 -32.91 6.13
N ASP A 627 28.44 -34.18 5.84
CA ASP A 627 29.45 -34.61 4.86
C ASP A 627 28.95 -34.58 3.40
N ALA A 628 27.66 -34.26 3.19
CA ALA A 628 27.00 -34.18 1.89
C ALA A 628 26.19 -32.89 1.80
N ALA A 629 26.16 -32.26 0.62
CA ALA A 629 25.30 -31.12 0.36
C ALA A 629 23.83 -31.57 0.27
N VAL A 630 22.93 -30.71 0.75
CA VAL A 630 21.49 -30.91 0.63
C VAL A 630 20.90 -29.72 -0.13
N PHE A 631 20.16 -30.01 -1.20
CA PHE A 631 19.51 -29.03 -2.04
C PHE A 631 17.99 -29.17 -1.90
N HIS A 632 17.32 -28.07 -1.56
CA HIS A 632 15.88 -28.02 -1.39
C HIS A 632 15.21 -27.49 -2.67
N ALA A 633 14.05 -28.03 -3.02
CA ALA A 633 13.26 -27.48 -4.12
C ALA A 633 12.64 -26.11 -3.79
N THR A 634 12.41 -25.85 -2.50
CA THR A 634 12.01 -24.54 -1.98
C THR A 634 13.25 -23.65 -1.90
N ALA A 635 13.32 -22.60 -2.73
CA ALA A 635 14.49 -21.76 -2.90
C ALA A 635 14.99 -21.15 -1.58
N ASP A 636 14.06 -20.62 -0.77
CA ASP A 636 14.32 -19.97 0.53
C ASP A 636 15.02 -20.87 1.56
N PHE A 637 15.03 -22.19 1.32
CA PHE A 637 15.69 -23.16 2.21
C PHE A 637 17.14 -23.45 1.80
N ASN A 638 17.60 -22.92 0.67
CA ASN A 638 18.98 -23.07 0.20
C ASN A 638 19.85 -21.85 0.60
N PRO A 639 21.12 -22.05 0.96
CA PRO A 639 22.03 -20.94 1.25
C PRO A 639 22.30 -20.08 -0.01
N GLY A 640 22.10 -18.76 0.09
CA GLY A 640 22.47 -17.81 -0.95
C GLY A 640 21.58 -17.83 -2.20
N ASP A 641 20.30 -18.21 -2.03
CA ASP A 641 19.25 -18.20 -3.07
C ASP A 641 19.56 -19.05 -4.32
N SER A 642 20.44 -20.05 -4.20
CA SER A 642 20.81 -20.86 -5.35
C SER A 642 19.66 -21.81 -5.73
N VAL A 643 18.99 -21.53 -6.86
CA VAL A 643 17.92 -22.37 -7.38
C VAL A 643 18.53 -23.57 -8.12
N GLN A 644 18.57 -24.73 -7.45
CA GLN A 644 19.05 -26.01 -8.01
C GLN A 644 17.94 -26.86 -8.62
N VAL A 645 16.77 -26.25 -8.84
CA VAL A 645 15.58 -26.93 -9.34
C VAL A 645 14.93 -26.11 -10.44
N LEU A 646 14.47 -26.79 -11.47
CA LEU A 646 13.45 -26.27 -12.38
C LEU A 646 12.28 -27.23 -12.45
N SER A 647 11.11 -26.71 -12.83
CA SER A 647 9.94 -27.53 -13.05
C SER A 647 9.00 -26.97 -14.11
N GLY A 648 8.12 -27.84 -14.58
CA GLY A 648 7.16 -27.54 -15.64
C GLY A 648 6.41 -28.80 -16.07
N LEU A 649 5.73 -28.73 -17.21
CA LEU A 649 5.00 -29.86 -17.78
C LEU A 649 5.78 -30.55 -18.90
N GLN A 650 5.56 -31.85 -19.10
CA GLN A 650 5.88 -32.48 -20.38
C GLN A 650 4.71 -32.27 -21.37
N PRO A 651 4.97 -32.09 -22.68
CA PRO A 651 3.91 -32.02 -23.67
C PRO A 651 2.95 -33.22 -23.59
N GLY A 652 1.65 -32.95 -23.39
CA GLY A 652 0.62 -33.98 -23.25
C GLY A 652 0.53 -34.64 -21.86
N SER A 653 1.28 -34.16 -20.88
CA SER A 653 1.21 -34.59 -19.47
C SER A 653 0.56 -33.51 -18.60
N GLU A 654 -0.17 -33.94 -17.58
CA GLU A 654 -0.67 -33.07 -16.49
C GLU A 654 0.13 -33.22 -15.19
N ALA A 655 1.07 -34.18 -15.14
CA ALA A 655 2.01 -34.29 -14.04
C ALA A 655 3.02 -33.13 -14.07
N LEU A 656 3.35 -32.58 -12.89
CA LEU A 656 4.42 -31.61 -12.70
C LEU A 656 5.77 -32.34 -12.71
N TRP A 657 6.67 -31.95 -13.60
CA TRP A 657 8.01 -32.51 -13.69
C TRP A 657 9.01 -31.59 -12.99
N ILE A 658 9.96 -32.18 -12.27
CA ILE A 658 10.97 -31.47 -11.48
C ILE A 658 12.34 -32.02 -11.86
N GLY A 659 13.23 -31.17 -12.35
CA GLY A 659 14.63 -31.48 -12.62
C GLY A 659 15.52 -30.91 -11.52
N PHE A 660 16.42 -31.73 -10.98
CA PHE A 660 17.44 -31.31 -10.04
C PHE A 660 18.80 -31.26 -10.73
N GLU A 661 19.56 -30.22 -10.41
CA GLU A 661 21.01 -30.19 -10.61
C GLU A 661 21.69 -30.82 -9.38
N ASP A 662 22.73 -31.62 -9.59
CA ASP A 662 23.44 -32.30 -8.52
C ASP A 662 24.73 -31.60 -8.07
N LEU A 663 25.25 -30.59 -8.77
CA LEU A 663 26.53 -29.93 -8.49
C LEU A 663 26.41 -28.42 -8.26
N THR A 664 27.20 -27.88 -7.32
CA THR A 664 27.47 -26.44 -7.22
C THR A 664 28.96 -26.14 -7.38
N GLY A 665 29.31 -25.28 -8.34
CA GLY A 665 30.70 -24.84 -8.57
C GLY A 665 31.05 -24.62 -10.05
N PRO A 666 32.31 -24.29 -10.39
CA PRO A 666 32.77 -24.02 -11.77
C PRO A 666 32.76 -25.24 -12.70
N VAL A 667 32.16 -26.36 -12.26
CA VAL A 667 32.14 -27.67 -12.93
C VAL A 667 30.70 -28.21 -13.06
N SER A 668 29.68 -27.51 -12.54
CA SER A 668 28.28 -27.85 -12.83
C SER A 668 27.99 -27.55 -14.31
N ASP A 669 27.25 -28.43 -14.97
CA ASP A 669 26.86 -28.35 -16.39
C ASP A 669 25.49 -27.70 -16.59
N TRP A 670 24.72 -27.47 -15.51
CA TRP A 670 23.50 -26.66 -15.49
C TRP A 670 22.43 -27.23 -16.41
N ASP A 671 22.34 -28.56 -16.51
CA ASP A 671 21.43 -29.25 -17.41
C ASP A 671 20.27 -29.92 -16.67
N TYR A 672 20.35 -30.01 -15.33
CA TYR A 672 19.28 -30.41 -14.42
C TYR A 672 18.65 -31.79 -14.72
N GLN A 673 19.30 -32.65 -15.52
CA GLN A 673 18.82 -34.02 -15.77
C GLN A 673 19.33 -35.05 -14.74
N ASP A 674 20.16 -34.62 -13.79
CA ASP A 674 20.83 -35.50 -12.82
C ASP A 674 19.84 -36.38 -12.07
N VAL A 675 18.73 -35.76 -11.68
CA VAL A 675 17.55 -36.44 -11.15
C VAL A 675 16.29 -35.75 -11.65
N VAL A 676 15.43 -36.50 -12.33
CA VAL A 676 14.14 -36.01 -12.82
C VAL A 676 13.00 -36.75 -12.15
N LEU A 677 12.09 -36.02 -11.53
CA LEU A 677 10.88 -36.52 -10.90
C LEU A 677 9.65 -36.07 -11.68
N SER A 678 8.57 -36.84 -11.59
CA SER A 678 7.23 -36.37 -11.92
C SER A 678 6.31 -36.52 -10.71
N VAL A 679 5.57 -35.47 -10.39
CA VAL A 679 4.55 -35.43 -9.35
C VAL A 679 3.18 -35.49 -10.02
N LEU A 680 2.40 -36.50 -9.66
CA LEU A 680 1.00 -36.61 -10.06
C LEU A 680 0.13 -36.31 -8.83
N TYR A 681 -0.86 -35.46 -9.02
CA TYR A 681 -1.91 -35.20 -8.06
C TYR A 681 -3.23 -35.81 -8.56
N THR A 682 -4.03 -36.33 -7.66
CA THR A 682 -5.32 -36.95 -7.98
C THR A 682 -6.34 -36.54 -6.93
N ASP A 683 -7.41 -35.91 -7.39
CA ASP A 683 -8.58 -35.62 -6.56
C ASP A 683 -9.38 -36.91 -6.36
N MET A 684 -9.64 -37.31 -5.12
CA MET A 684 -10.43 -38.52 -4.83
C MET A 684 -11.91 -38.43 -5.21
N TYR A 685 -12.44 -37.22 -5.42
CA TYR A 685 -13.85 -36.97 -5.72
C TYR A 685 -14.14 -36.75 -7.20
N LEU A 686 -13.10 -36.49 -8.01
CA LEU A 686 -13.20 -36.41 -9.46
C LEU A 686 -12.63 -37.70 -10.03
N GLY A 687 -13.54 -38.63 -10.36
CA GLY A 687 -13.24 -40.03 -10.67
C GLY A 687 -12.56 -40.30 -12.01
#